data_AF-A0A1F8KL38-F1
#
_entry.id   AF-A0A1F8KL38-F1
#
_cell.length_a   1.000
_cell.length_b   1.000
_cell.length_c   1.000
_cell.angle_alpha   90.00
_cell.angle_beta   90.00
_cell.angle_gamma   90.00
#
_symmetry.space_group_name_H-M   'P 1'
#
loop_
_entity.id
_entity.type
_entity.pdbx_description
1 polymer ?
#
loop_
_entity_poly.entity_id
_entity_poly.type
_entity_poly.pdbx_seq_one_letter_code
_entity_poly.pdbx_strand_id
1 'polypeptide(L)'
;VAQIEWAGGRNATTFGPTIDFRAFLSGRGVATNYVSPTDSAAFVAAFGLQFDHPAGFAGQTAFPGASPAAAAGWVNVPTSYSPAMEMRLRVIDFGVDKYGLDAYIFDSTDDAVVNYDLVMFVPSLFAKDGTKAVATLEKGEWGDVKVKIVGGGLAGLTAGFLVKVEELSDDLSMVRLFHTSVTRANASWPGWPGEPGFTGDFAEFVATNFPVSTAADFAILEAGIVSEDTYVEQGLYWETGHHPLIEYIMQKYQPDLVLAGYPITDEFQHQFLSLVTETLPNGDPNPAFDDVQVNGTPDGLLAQREGYLARAYSGADSTLALIQSFMPSKVTTFVSSDHGFAPQFLAIDASQVLVNLGLLSKPQTSNCRPATGETIGKAKACWAGGTVQIYINLAGREPTGGGLTQVAAADYTATVTMIKSAYAGLTDPNDWTSDAAPEGWTVIDRVFTKAEARYIPNGPDSTANMAHPTRTGDVVAFSYPPYQFDAATPGTQFALSAFFGQHGYIPDVQNLDANINMRAAFFAGGEDITHGMFDNLRTIDLAPTIAFLLKVPEPQQSQGRVLTEIFDGGSRLKPVTILGLNDFHGQLSPSTLSSDGINTAVGGAAILGTMFAEDAAALPGPALLLAAGDNVGASPANSGLLQDMPAIDVENAWGMDATSYGNHEFDYGLARLLAHQARADFPFLAVNIVDAVTGLTPDWVHTSKVFEVNGVKVGVIGAALENTPELVSAGATAGLSFLPAVERIKVESQWLASLGVRVQVVVIHEGAALGANAINGLPAVDWAGPIVDIAEDLQDTTVDMILAGHTHKVSNLMVGNILVTEGLNAGVTYSVAQLLVTGGDVVWAGGANRTAWTLGVAQDPAVQAIVDAANAETAVLRNQVIGMQAVDIKRDPTRLNESAMGNMVADAMLEKYPGIDAAYTNSGGLRADLNMSPPSAGEAVGEITWGEVFAVLPFNNRTVIFTLTYEKLIEALTNGFSPVCNPAIATGRFPQVSGLKVEFHCSGLTAVVDNVWKGPVAGPLTLLGTGDSIRLVTNDFMWTGGDGYTAFAAGTNVLQPGDDLMQVTVDYIGLHSPVSAFVESRIVQGP
;
A
#
# COMPACT_ATOMS: atom_id res chain seq x y z
N VAL A 1 16.57 -11.04 -10.16
CA VAL A 1 16.35 -9.60 -9.88
C VAL A 1 17.41 -9.13 -8.89
N ALA A 2 18.11 -8.04 -9.17
CA ALA A 2 18.99 -7.37 -8.20
C ALA A 2 18.44 -5.98 -7.89
N GLN A 3 18.55 -5.55 -6.63
CA GLN A 3 18.13 -4.22 -6.17
C GLN A 3 19.32 -3.50 -5.53
N ILE A 4 19.65 -2.31 -6.02
CA ILE A 4 20.86 -1.58 -5.61
C ILE A 4 20.50 -0.11 -5.38
N GLU A 5 20.38 0.29 -4.12
CA GLU A 5 19.94 1.64 -3.71
C GLU A 5 18.62 2.04 -4.41
N TRP A 6 17.76 1.05 -4.64
CA TRP A 6 16.42 1.26 -5.19
C TRP A 6 15.48 1.59 -4.04
N ALA A 7 14.89 2.78 -4.06
CA ALA A 7 14.02 3.27 -2.99
C ALA A 7 12.94 2.24 -2.61
N GLY A 8 12.92 1.85 -1.32
CA GLY A 8 11.97 0.86 -0.78
C GLY A 8 12.30 -0.60 -1.13
N GLY A 9 13.43 -0.87 -1.80
CA GLY A 9 13.85 -2.20 -2.24
C GLY A 9 13.97 -3.21 -1.10
N ARG A 10 14.41 -2.80 0.10
CA ARG A 10 14.56 -3.70 1.26
C ARG A 10 13.28 -4.40 1.68
N ASN A 11 12.13 -3.75 1.49
CA ASN A 11 10.85 -4.34 1.88
C ASN A 11 10.35 -5.34 0.83
N ALA A 12 10.94 -5.37 -0.37
CA ALA A 12 10.64 -6.37 -1.37
C ALA A 12 11.29 -7.70 -1.01
N THR A 13 10.51 -8.78 -1.06
CA THR A 13 11.05 -10.13 -0.90
C THR A 13 11.54 -10.61 -2.27
N THR A 14 12.85 -10.58 -2.50
CA THR A 14 13.48 -11.14 -3.71
C THR A 14 14.51 -12.20 -3.34
N PHE A 15 14.76 -13.15 -4.24
CA PHE A 15 15.80 -14.17 -4.04
C PHE A 15 17.21 -13.64 -4.38
N GLY A 16 17.31 -12.48 -5.01
CA GLY A 16 18.58 -11.90 -5.43
C GLY A 16 19.21 -10.98 -4.40
N PRO A 17 20.34 -10.34 -4.77
CA PRO A 17 20.98 -9.33 -3.95
C PRO A 17 20.11 -8.08 -3.83
N THR A 18 19.94 -7.61 -2.60
CA THR A 18 19.36 -6.31 -2.26
C THR A 18 20.37 -5.55 -1.43
N ILE A 19 20.71 -4.34 -1.88
CA ILE A 19 21.48 -3.34 -1.12
C ILE A 19 20.61 -2.11 -1.04
N ASP A 20 20.32 -1.63 0.17
CA ASP A 20 19.37 -0.55 0.37
C ASP A 20 19.74 0.30 1.59
N PHE A 21 20.12 1.55 1.35
CA PHE A 21 20.51 2.51 2.38
C PHE A 21 21.61 1.98 3.34
N ARG A 22 21.81 2.73 4.41
CA ARG A 22 22.79 2.46 5.46
C ARG A 22 22.15 2.64 6.84
N ALA A 23 22.58 1.83 7.81
CA ALA A 23 22.26 2.04 9.21
C ALA A 23 23.31 2.96 9.85
N PHE A 24 22.87 3.98 10.58
CA PHE A 24 23.75 4.87 11.37
C PHE A 24 23.89 4.35 12.80
N LEU A 25 25.14 4.21 13.26
CA LEU A 25 25.50 3.53 14.51
C LEU A 25 26.29 4.44 15.47
N SER A 26 26.54 5.70 15.09
CA SER A 26 27.15 6.73 15.93
C SER A 26 26.72 8.13 15.44
N GLY A 27 27.07 9.16 16.22
CA GLY A 27 27.06 10.54 15.74
C GLY A 27 28.18 10.82 14.72
N ARG A 28 28.10 11.99 14.10
CA ARG A 28 29.12 12.59 13.22
C ARG A 28 29.61 13.90 13.82
N GLY A 29 30.80 14.36 13.44
CA GLY A 29 31.33 15.60 14.00
C GLY A 29 32.80 15.88 13.75
N VAL A 30 33.33 16.85 14.50
CA VAL A 30 34.71 17.32 14.38
C VAL A 30 35.44 17.37 15.72
N ALA A 31 36.76 17.29 15.65
CA ALA A 31 37.69 17.82 16.65
C ALA A 31 38.47 18.99 16.05
N THR A 32 38.37 20.17 16.67
CA THR A 32 38.98 21.40 16.18
C THR A 32 39.51 22.29 17.30
N ASN A 33 40.61 22.99 17.04
CA ASN A 33 41.17 23.98 17.97
C ASN A 33 40.72 25.42 17.68
N TYR A 34 39.89 25.62 16.65
CA TYR A 34 39.34 26.91 16.26
C TYR A 34 37.83 26.82 15.96
N VAL A 35 37.16 27.98 16.01
CA VAL A 35 35.78 28.16 15.57
C VAL A 35 35.80 29.09 14.36
N SER A 36 35.34 28.58 13.21
CA SER A 36 35.17 29.33 11.98
C SER A 36 34.01 30.33 12.12
N PRO A 37 34.04 31.49 11.43
CA PRO A 37 32.88 32.37 11.31
C PRO A 37 31.64 31.68 10.73
N THR A 38 31.81 30.59 9.98
CA THR A 38 30.72 29.80 9.40
C THR A 38 30.10 28.82 10.39
N ASP A 39 30.77 28.47 11.49
CA ASP A 39 30.28 27.46 12.42
C ASP A 39 29.03 27.97 13.17
N SER A 40 27.89 27.30 12.97
CA SER A 40 26.62 27.67 13.59
C SER A 40 26.34 26.87 14.85
N ALA A 41 26.46 27.50 16.02
CA ALA A 41 26.13 26.87 17.30
C ALA A 41 24.67 26.38 17.37
N ALA A 42 23.74 27.06 16.68
CA ALA A 42 22.34 26.69 16.65
C ALA A 42 22.11 25.39 15.88
N PHE A 43 22.68 25.26 14.67
CA PHE A 43 22.54 24.05 13.85
C PHE A 43 23.31 22.87 14.43
N VAL A 44 24.51 23.08 14.99
CA VAL A 44 25.24 22.03 15.72
C VAL A 44 24.37 21.43 16.82
N ALA A 45 23.69 22.27 17.62
CA ALA A 45 22.79 21.80 18.68
C ALA A 45 21.51 21.15 18.11
N ALA A 46 20.90 21.73 17.08
CA ALA A 46 19.65 21.26 16.50
C ALA A 46 19.80 19.87 15.86
N PHE A 47 20.91 19.62 15.15
CA PHE A 47 21.21 18.34 14.51
C PHE A 47 21.90 17.33 15.45
N GLY A 48 22.30 17.76 16.66
CA GLY A 48 23.01 16.92 17.61
C GLY A 48 24.40 16.49 17.11
N LEU A 49 25.08 17.36 16.36
CA LEU A 49 26.42 17.10 15.81
C LEU A 49 27.46 17.18 16.93
N GLN A 50 28.47 16.31 16.89
CA GLN A 50 29.58 16.41 17.83
C GLN A 50 30.53 17.55 17.41
N PHE A 51 30.87 18.44 18.33
CA PHE A 51 31.81 19.54 18.08
C PHE A 51 32.80 19.63 19.24
N ASP A 52 33.90 18.89 19.11
CA ASP A 52 34.95 18.82 20.12
C ASP A 52 35.88 20.02 19.98
N HIS A 53 35.81 20.93 20.96
CA HIS A 53 36.64 22.13 21.03
C HIS A 53 37.23 22.30 22.44
N PRO A 54 38.49 22.76 22.60
CA PRO A 54 39.15 22.90 23.91
C PRO A 54 38.42 23.83 24.89
N ALA A 55 37.61 24.76 24.40
CA ALA A 55 36.77 25.65 25.23
C ALA A 55 35.29 25.22 25.29
N GLY A 56 34.89 24.17 24.56
CA GLY A 56 33.49 23.82 24.31
C GLY A 56 32.86 24.70 23.22
N PHE A 57 31.72 24.26 22.68
CA PHE A 57 30.95 24.97 21.65
C PHE A 57 29.51 24.45 21.64
N ALA A 58 28.53 25.27 21.22
CA ALA A 58 27.12 24.85 21.05
C ALA A 58 26.49 24.12 22.27
N GLY A 59 26.89 24.48 23.50
CA GLY A 59 26.43 23.82 24.73
C GLY A 59 27.14 22.51 25.10
N GLN A 60 28.10 22.06 24.28
CA GLN A 60 28.95 20.90 24.56
C GLN A 60 30.11 21.26 25.48
N THR A 61 30.53 20.32 26.32
CA THR A 61 31.59 20.54 27.30
C THR A 61 32.95 20.69 26.64
N ALA A 62 33.83 21.49 27.27
CA ALA A 62 35.21 21.65 26.85
C ALA A 62 35.93 20.30 26.72
N PHE A 63 36.62 20.11 25.60
CA PHE A 63 37.39 18.91 25.31
C PHE A 63 38.85 19.27 24.97
N PRO A 64 39.76 19.29 25.97
CA PRO A 64 41.15 19.70 25.76
C PRO A 64 41.91 18.87 24.71
N GLY A 65 41.48 17.62 24.47
CA GLY A 65 42.09 16.74 23.47
C GLY A 65 41.89 17.19 22.02
N ALA A 66 41.01 18.16 21.74
CA ALA A 66 40.86 18.76 20.42
C ALA A 66 41.90 19.86 20.11
N SER A 67 42.79 20.19 21.06
CA SER A 67 43.91 21.10 20.80
C SER A 67 45.17 20.28 20.50
N PRO A 68 45.99 20.68 19.49
CA PRO A 68 47.32 20.11 19.30
C PRO A 68 48.14 20.19 20.60
N ALA A 69 48.68 19.05 21.02
CA ALA A 69 49.61 18.92 22.15
C ALA A 69 50.86 18.14 21.71
N ALA A 70 51.97 18.24 22.44
CA ALA A 70 53.17 17.47 22.11
C ALA A 70 52.86 15.95 22.10
N ALA A 71 53.22 15.26 21.01
CA ALA A 71 52.94 13.84 20.86
C ALA A 71 53.67 13.03 21.95
N ALA A 72 52.91 12.25 22.72
CA ALA A 72 53.44 11.51 23.87
C ALA A 72 52.97 10.06 23.89
N GLY A 73 53.92 9.14 24.08
CA GLY A 73 53.65 7.70 24.21
C GLY A 73 53.43 6.96 22.88
N TRP A 74 53.66 7.62 21.74
CA TRP A 74 53.59 7.00 20.42
C TRP A 74 54.76 6.05 20.18
N VAL A 75 54.48 4.92 19.55
CA VAL A 75 55.49 3.94 19.10
C VAL A 75 55.25 3.58 17.64
N ASN A 76 56.30 3.20 16.92
CA ASN A 76 56.22 2.77 15.51
C ASN A 76 55.59 3.83 14.57
N VAL A 77 55.89 5.10 14.80
CA VAL A 77 55.38 6.22 14.00
C VAL A 77 56.45 6.77 13.05
N PRO A 78 56.05 7.46 11.96
CA PRO A 78 56.99 8.20 11.10
C PRO A 78 57.84 9.21 11.89
N THR A 79 59.01 9.54 11.36
CA THR A 79 59.83 10.62 11.93
C THR A 79 59.23 11.96 11.52
N SER A 80 59.07 12.86 12.48
CA SER A 80 58.66 14.25 12.25
C SER A 80 59.89 15.16 12.28
N TYR A 81 60.00 16.09 11.33
CA TYR A 81 61.12 17.04 11.26
C TYR A 81 60.91 18.27 12.15
N SER A 82 59.65 18.67 12.32
CA SER A 82 59.18 19.50 13.43
C SER A 82 58.79 18.65 14.66
N PRO A 83 58.71 19.20 15.88
CA PRO A 83 58.26 18.45 17.06
C PRO A 83 56.85 17.88 16.85
N ALA A 84 56.72 16.55 16.76
CA ALA A 84 55.42 15.93 16.48
C ALA A 84 54.35 16.31 17.52
N MET A 85 53.12 16.49 17.03
CA MET A 85 51.96 16.89 17.81
C MET A 85 50.88 15.80 17.79
N GLU A 86 49.91 15.89 18.68
CA GLU A 86 48.79 14.97 18.75
C GLU A 86 47.46 15.68 19.04
N MET A 87 46.39 15.08 18.53
CA MET A 87 44.99 15.43 18.83
C MET A 87 44.18 14.16 19.07
N ARG A 88 42.99 14.32 19.65
CA ARG A 88 42.04 13.24 19.91
C ARG A 88 40.73 13.51 19.17
N LEU A 89 40.35 12.57 18.30
CA LEU A 89 39.07 12.57 17.60
C LEU A 89 38.15 11.54 18.24
N ARG A 90 37.17 11.98 19.04
CA ARG A 90 36.18 11.05 19.62
C ARG A 90 35.17 10.65 18.55
N VAL A 91 34.64 9.44 18.64
CA VAL A 91 33.51 9.01 17.79
C VAL A 91 32.44 8.44 18.71
N ILE A 92 31.45 9.28 18.99
CA ILE A 92 30.50 9.07 20.08
C ILE A 92 29.23 8.35 19.60
N ASP A 93 28.83 7.33 20.36
CA ASP A 93 27.54 6.67 20.27
C ASP A 93 26.84 6.74 21.65
N PHE A 94 25.68 7.40 21.71
CA PHE A 94 24.92 7.70 22.93
C PHE A 94 25.78 8.20 24.11
N GLY A 95 26.69 9.14 23.84
CA GLY A 95 27.54 9.76 24.86
C GLY A 95 28.80 8.96 25.24
N VAL A 96 29.02 7.79 24.64
CA VAL A 96 30.21 6.96 24.84
C VAL A 96 31.10 7.03 23.61
N ASP A 97 32.38 7.36 23.81
CA ASP A 97 33.40 7.30 22.76
C ASP A 97 33.78 5.83 22.49
N LYS A 98 33.14 5.23 21.47
CA LYS A 98 33.29 3.80 21.15
C LYS A 98 34.36 3.54 20.10
N TYR A 99 34.57 4.48 19.19
CA TYR A 99 35.37 4.28 17.98
C TYR A 99 36.44 5.35 17.75
N GLY A 100 36.70 6.22 18.74
CA GLY A 100 37.60 7.35 18.56
C GLY A 100 39.02 6.98 18.12
N LEU A 101 39.65 7.91 17.40
CA LEU A 101 41.03 7.84 16.90
C LEU A 101 41.96 8.82 17.63
N ASP A 102 43.18 8.37 17.94
CA ASP A 102 44.31 9.25 18.27
C ASP A 102 44.95 9.71 16.96
N ALA A 103 45.20 11.02 16.83
CA ALA A 103 45.77 11.63 15.64
C ALA A 103 47.20 12.08 15.92
N TYR A 104 48.17 11.54 15.20
CA TYR A 104 49.58 11.94 15.22
C TYR A 104 49.85 12.91 14.08
N ILE A 105 50.15 14.16 14.41
CA ILE A 105 50.37 15.24 13.46
C ILE A 105 51.88 15.44 13.33
N PHE A 106 52.40 15.34 12.12
CA PHE A 106 53.84 15.39 11.87
C PHE A 106 54.15 16.16 10.60
N ASP A 107 55.37 16.66 10.58
CA ASP A 107 55.99 17.32 9.44
C ASP A 107 56.87 16.28 8.74
N SER A 108 56.50 15.97 7.50
CA SER A 108 57.10 14.91 6.70
C SER A 108 58.39 15.30 5.98
N THR A 109 58.77 16.59 6.01
CA THR A 109 59.89 17.12 5.22
C THR A 109 60.98 17.81 6.05
N ASP A 110 62.25 17.50 5.75
CA ASP A 110 63.40 18.17 6.39
C ASP A 110 63.82 19.43 5.61
N ASP A 111 63.00 20.48 5.64
CA ASP A 111 63.29 21.75 4.96
C ASP A 111 63.69 22.89 5.92
N ALA A 112 63.78 22.57 7.22
CA ALA A 112 64.04 23.50 8.33
C ALA A 112 62.98 24.59 8.53
N VAL A 113 61.78 24.41 7.97
CA VAL A 113 60.57 25.20 8.25
C VAL A 113 59.68 24.37 9.18
N VAL A 114 58.84 25.03 9.99
CA VAL A 114 57.77 24.33 10.71
C VAL A 114 56.54 24.34 9.82
N ASN A 115 56.23 23.20 9.22
CA ASN A 115 55.14 23.00 8.26
C ASN A 115 54.54 21.60 8.38
N TYR A 116 53.66 21.41 9.37
CA TYR A 116 52.93 20.14 9.50
C TYR A 116 52.02 19.91 8.31
N ASP A 117 52.15 18.74 7.69
CA ASP A 117 51.50 18.39 6.42
C ASP A 117 50.70 17.08 6.50
N LEU A 118 50.97 16.21 7.48
CA LEU A 118 50.33 14.90 7.61
C LEU A 118 49.71 14.64 9.00
N VAL A 119 48.58 13.93 8.98
CA VAL A 119 47.91 13.39 10.17
C VAL A 119 47.73 11.88 10.04
N MET A 120 48.36 11.11 10.93
CA MET A 120 48.18 9.66 11.04
C MET A 120 47.17 9.32 12.14
N PHE A 121 46.12 8.59 11.78
CA PHE A 121 45.06 8.19 12.70
C PHE A 121 45.24 6.75 13.18
N VAL A 122 45.26 6.53 14.50
CA VAL A 122 45.32 5.20 15.14
C VAL A 122 44.11 5.01 16.04
N PRO A 123 43.36 3.89 15.95
CA PRO A 123 42.26 3.63 16.87
C PRO A 123 42.76 3.55 18.31
N SER A 124 42.11 4.28 19.22
CA SER A 124 42.65 4.45 20.58
C SER A 124 42.73 3.18 21.41
N LEU A 125 41.98 2.15 21.03
CA LEU A 125 42.10 0.83 21.64
C LEU A 125 43.49 0.19 21.44
N PHE A 126 44.31 0.70 20.51
CA PHE A 126 45.66 0.24 20.24
C PHE A 126 46.76 1.12 20.87
N ALA A 127 46.40 2.02 21.79
CA ALA A 127 47.34 2.75 22.63
C ALA A 127 48.51 3.41 21.87
N LYS A 128 48.20 4.13 20.78
CA LYS A 128 49.16 4.94 19.99
C LYS A 128 50.29 4.14 19.31
N ASP A 129 50.03 2.88 18.95
CA ASP A 129 50.91 2.08 18.09
C ASP A 129 50.66 2.39 16.60
N GLY A 130 51.62 3.08 15.96
CA GLY A 130 51.55 3.47 14.55
C GLY A 130 51.43 2.30 13.57
N THR A 131 51.79 1.06 13.96
CA THR A 131 51.55 -0.12 13.10
C THR A 131 50.06 -0.46 12.95
N LYS A 132 49.19 0.18 13.75
CA LYS A 132 47.73 0.04 13.74
C LYS A 132 47.04 1.25 13.11
N ALA A 133 47.78 2.12 12.43
CA ALA A 133 47.20 3.26 11.73
C ALA A 133 46.13 2.80 10.73
N VAL A 134 45.01 3.51 10.73
CA VAL A 134 43.88 3.28 9.81
C VAL A 134 43.87 4.27 8.65
N ALA A 135 44.54 5.43 8.81
CA ALA A 135 44.74 6.41 7.75
C ALA A 135 45.98 7.27 8.04
N THR A 136 46.61 7.81 7.01
CA THR A 136 47.61 8.89 7.09
C THR A 136 47.27 9.85 5.97
N LEU A 137 46.87 11.07 6.33
CA LEU A 137 46.14 11.97 5.44
C LEU A 137 46.79 13.36 5.43
N GLU A 138 46.89 13.94 4.24
CA GLU A 138 47.12 15.37 4.03
C GLU A 138 45.81 16.16 4.19
N LYS A 139 45.91 17.50 4.23
CA LYS A 139 44.73 18.38 4.19
C LYS A 139 43.89 18.07 2.95
N GLY A 140 42.59 17.89 3.16
CA GLY A 140 41.62 17.58 2.11
C GLY A 140 41.46 16.08 1.82
N GLU A 141 42.33 15.20 2.34
CA GLU A 141 42.21 13.77 2.05
C GLU A 141 41.21 13.06 2.97
N TRP A 142 40.55 12.04 2.42
CA TRP A 142 39.63 11.15 3.13
C TRP A 142 40.26 9.79 3.44
N GLY A 143 39.95 9.23 4.61
CA GLY A 143 40.29 7.87 4.99
C GLY A 143 39.05 7.03 5.32
N ASP A 144 38.98 5.80 4.80
CA ASP A 144 37.97 4.80 5.16
C ASP A 144 38.44 3.98 6.37
N VAL A 145 37.71 4.10 7.47
CA VAL A 145 38.03 3.42 8.73
C VAL A 145 37.04 2.30 8.99
N LYS A 146 37.52 1.05 8.97
CA LYS A 146 36.73 -0.12 9.38
C LYS A 146 36.79 -0.35 10.90
N VAL A 147 35.65 -0.66 11.49
CA VAL A 147 35.50 -0.95 12.92
C VAL A 147 34.65 -2.18 13.18
N LYS A 148 34.76 -2.74 14.38
CA LYS A 148 33.81 -3.73 14.89
C LYS A 148 32.79 -3.03 15.77
N ILE A 149 31.50 -3.27 15.51
CA ILE A 149 30.40 -2.64 16.23
C ILE A 149 30.46 -3.03 17.71
N VAL A 150 30.29 -2.04 18.60
CA VAL A 150 30.34 -2.23 20.05
C VAL A 150 28.96 -2.06 20.67
N GLY A 151 28.38 -3.17 21.14
CA GLY A 151 27.07 -3.22 21.78
C GLY A 151 25.89 -3.41 20.81
N GLY A 152 24.69 -3.65 21.36
CA GLY A 152 23.47 -3.90 20.57
C GLY A 152 23.47 -5.25 19.83
N GLY A 153 22.46 -5.46 18.98
CA GLY A 153 22.25 -6.72 18.25
C GLY A 153 23.26 -7.00 17.12
N LEU A 154 24.04 -6.00 16.72
CA LEU A 154 25.06 -6.11 15.67
C LEU A 154 26.50 -6.17 16.23
N ALA A 155 26.65 -6.32 17.55
CA ALA A 155 27.96 -6.33 18.21
C ALA A 155 28.91 -7.36 17.57
N GLY A 156 30.15 -6.93 17.27
CA GLY A 156 31.18 -7.77 16.66
C GLY A 156 31.14 -7.85 15.13
N LEU A 157 30.07 -7.37 14.48
CA LEU A 157 30.00 -7.23 13.02
C LEU A 157 30.79 -6.01 12.54
N THR A 158 31.16 -5.98 11.26
CA THR A 158 31.93 -4.88 10.67
C THR A 158 31.06 -3.67 10.35
N ALA A 159 31.56 -2.48 10.62
CA ALA A 159 31.03 -1.22 10.12
C ALA A 159 32.20 -0.35 9.67
N GLY A 160 31.91 0.84 9.15
CA GLY A 160 32.97 1.81 8.89
C GLY A 160 32.49 3.23 9.01
N PHE A 161 33.42 4.18 8.94
CA PHE A 161 33.14 5.60 8.81
C PHE A 161 34.28 6.26 8.04
N LEU A 162 34.03 7.45 7.53
CA LEU A 162 35.06 8.26 6.90
C LEU A 162 35.65 9.24 7.90
N VAL A 163 36.95 9.49 7.76
CA VAL A 163 37.65 10.60 8.42
C VAL A 163 38.28 11.52 7.39
N LYS A 164 38.37 12.81 7.69
CA LYS A 164 39.02 13.81 6.83
C LYS A 164 39.85 14.76 7.66
N VAL A 165 40.99 15.18 7.12
CA VAL A 165 41.71 16.36 7.60
C VAL A 165 41.14 17.56 6.86
N GLU A 166 40.12 18.20 7.42
CA GLU A 166 39.42 19.32 6.78
C GLU A 166 40.32 20.57 6.73
N GLU A 167 41.00 20.86 7.83
CA GLU A 167 41.93 21.98 7.93
C GLU A 167 43.19 21.55 8.68
N LEU A 168 44.35 21.96 8.17
CA LEU A 168 45.65 21.74 8.78
C LEU A 168 46.56 22.88 8.33
N SER A 169 46.73 23.90 9.18
CA SER A 169 47.69 24.96 8.92
C SER A 169 49.11 24.51 9.30
N ASP A 170 50.11 25.00 8.55
CA ASP A 170 51.53 24.70 8.75
C ASP A 170 52.02 24.93 10.20
N ASP A 171 51.40 25.87 10.91
CA ASP A 171 51.71 26.24 12.30
C ASP A 171 50.74 25.65 13.34
N LEU A 172 49.77 24.84 12.89
CA LEU A 172 48.68 24.25 13.68
C LEU A 172 47.78 25.27 14.41
N SER A 173 47.79 26.54 14.00
CA SER A 173 46.85 27.55 14.49
C SER A 173 45.40 27.20 14.14
N MET A 174 45.18 26.46 13.04
CA MET A 174 43.88 25.93 12.64
C MET A 174 44.03 24.47 12.25
N VAL A 175 43.43 23.58 13.04
CA VAL A 175 43.34 22.14 12.77
C VAL A 175 41.90 21.70 12.96
N ARG A 176 41.33 21.03 11.96
CA ARG A 176 39.98 20.45 11.99
C ARG A 176 40.02 19.03 11.43
N LEU A 177 39.73 18.07 12.30
CA LEU A 177 39.61 16.65 11.95
C LEU A 177 38.13 16.29 11.96
N PHE A 178 37.61 15.84 10.83
CA PHE A 178 36.20 15.49 10.64
C PHE A 178 36.01 13.98 10.61
N HIS A 179 34.86 13.52 11.10
CA HIS A 179 34.41 12.14 10.91
C HIS A 179 32.91 12.07 10.61
N THR A 180 32.54 11.15 9.72
CA THR A 180 31.14 10.78 9.51
C THR A 180 30.64 9.89 10.64
N SER A 181 29.34 9.58 10.62
CA SER A 181 28.80 8.51 11.45
C SER A 181 29.38 7.15 11.05
N VAL A 182 29.48 6.24 12.03
CA VAL A 182 29.69 4.82 11.78
C VAL A 182 28.47 4.27 11.09
N THR A 183 28.66 3.71 9.90
CA THR A 183 27.60 3.16 9.07
C THR A 183 27.88 1.72 8.65
N ARG A 184 26.79 1.02 8.32
CA ARG A 184 26.81 -0.30 7.70
C ARG A 184 25.74 -0.34 6.62
N ALA A 185 26.10 -0.77 5.41
CA ALA A 185 25.14 -1.01 4.33
C ALA A 185 24.08 -2.03 4.80
N ASN A 186 22.80 -1.78 4.52
CA ASN A 186 21.83 -2.86 4.68
C ASN A 186 21.85 -3.70 3.41
N ALA A 187 22.36 -4.92 3.52
CA ALA A 187 22.47 -5.83 2.39
C ALA A 187 21.91 -7.20 2.74
N SER A 188 21.29 -7.86 1.77
CA SER A 188 20.80 -9.23 1.86
C SER A 188 20.94 -9.92 0.51
N TRP A 189 21.12 -11.23 0.53
CA TRP A 189 21.07 -12.07 -0.66
C TRP A 189 20.72 -13.51 -0.21
N PRO A 190 19.43 -13.89 -0.21
CA PRO A 190 18.91 -15.15 0.36
C PRO A 190 19.47 -16.47 -0.21
N GLY A 191 20.32 -16.41 -1.24
CA GLY A 191 21.01 -17.56 -1.82
C GLY A 191 22.48 -17.29 -2.11
N TRP A 192 23.11 -16.33 -1.40
CA TRP A 192 24.50 -15.97 -1.66
C TRP A 192 25.44 -17.17 -1.49
N PRO A 193 26.25 -17.52 -2.50
CA PRO A 193 27.12 -18.70 -2.46
C PRO A 193 28.29 -18.59 -1.46
N GLY A 194 28.48 -17.41 -0.86
CA GLY A 194 29.67 -17.08 -0.08
C GLY A 194 30.89 -16.79 -0.96
N GLU A 195 31.99 -16.38 -0.32
CA GLU A 195 33.28 -16.21 -0.99
C GLU A 195 34.35 -17.14 -0.38
N PRO A 196 35.27 -17.69 -1.20
CA PRO A 196 36.36 -18.52 -0.69
C PRO A 196 37.17 -17.80 0.38
N GLY A 197 37.27 -18.44 1.56
CA GLY A 197 38.02 -17.90 2.70
C GLY A 197 37.27 -16.85 3.53
N PHE A 198 36.02 -16.54 3.19
CA PHE A 198 35.16 -15.65 3.99
C PHE A 198 34.11 -16.46 4.77
N THR A 199 33.89 -16.08 6.03
CA THR A 199 32.84 -16.65 6.89
C THR A 199 31.93 -15.52 7.34
N GLY A 200 30.64 -15.61 7.02
CA GLY A 200 29.65 -14.59 7.34
C GLY A 200 28.53 -14.59 6.32
N ASP A 201 27.58 -13.68 6.48
CA ASP A 201 26.55 -13.42 5.48
C ASP A 201 26.99 -12.36 4.47
N PHE A 202 26.15 -12.11 3.48
CA PHE A 202 26.42 -11.12 2.44
C PHE A 202 26.60 -9.71 3.03
N ALA A 203 25.85 -9.35 4.08
CA ALA A 203 25.98 -8.04 4.73
C ALA A 203 27.37 -7.85 5.37
N GLU A 204 27.88 -8.87 6.06
CA GLU A 204 29.22 -8.83 6.65
C GLU A 204 30.29 -8.81 5.57
N PHE A 205 30.08 -9.53 4.46
CA PHE A 205 30.99 -9.50 3.33
C PHE A 205 31.09 -8.11 2.71
N VAL A 206 29.95 -7.47 2.46
CA VAL A 206 29.88 -6.09 1.95
C VAL A 206 30.60 -5.14 2.90
N ALA A 207 30.25 -5.16 4.18
CA ALA A 207 30.84 -4.24 5.17
C ALA A 207 32.36 -4.44 5.37
N THR A 208 32.86 -5.67 5.17
CA THR A 208 34.28 -6.00 5.35
C THR A 208 35.13 -5.67 4.14
N ASN A 209 34.63 -5.93 2.93
CA ASN A 209 35.45 -5.95 1.71
C ASN A 209 35.23 -4.75 0.80
N PHE A 210 34.15 -4.00 0.98
CA PHE A 210 33.87 -2.81 0.18
C PHE A 210 34.09 -1.54 1.00
N PRO A 211 34.34 -0.40 0.32
CA PRO A 211 34.38 0.89 0.97
C PRO A 211 33.10 1.19 1.77
N VAL A 212 33.23 2.05 2.77
CA VAL A 212 32.13 2.35 3.68
C VAL A 212 30.96 2.96 2.92
N SER A 213 29.75 2.46 3.22
CA SER A 213 28.52 3.00 2.66
C SER A 213 28.24 4.37 3.28
N THR A 214 28.30 5.41 2.46
CA THR A 214 28.03 6.81 2.85
C THR A 214 26.96 7.43 1.97
N ALA A 215 26.51 8.63 2.33
CA ALA A 215 25.62 9.52 1.58
C ALA A 215 26.04 10.96 1.90
N ALA A 216 25.61 11.94 1.11
CA ALA A 216 25.88 13.33 1.42
C ALA A 216 25.11 13.74 2.71
N ASP A 217 25.80 14.37 3.66
CA ASP A 217 25.22 14.74 4.95
C ASP A 217 25.02 16.25 5.03
N PHE A 218 23.80 16.70 4.78
CA PHE A 218 23.50 18.14 4.77
C PHE A 218 23.77 18.80 6.13
N ALA A 219 23.59 18.08 7.24
CA ALA A 219 23.62 18.70 8.57
C ALA A 219 24.99 19.31 8.91
N ILE A 220 26.08 18.67 8.47
CA ILE A 220 27.44 19.19 8.70
C ILE A 220 27.75 20.41 7.84
N LEU A 221 27.15 20.50 6.64
CA LEU A 221 27.26 21.66 5.76
C LEU A 221 26.44 22.83 6.34
N GLU A 222 25.18 22.60 6.69
CA GLU A 222 24.29 23.61 7.27
C GLU A 222 24.79 24.14 8.62
N ALA A 223 25.49 23.31 9.39
CA ALA A 223 26.16 23.74 10.61
C ALA A 223 27.47 24.51 10.37
N GLY A 224 27.93 24.62 9.11
CA GLY A 224 29.17 25.27 8.71
C GLY A 224 30.44 24.53 9.14
N ILE A 225 30.31 23.28 9.58
CA ILE A 225 31.41 22.43 10.04
C ILE A 225 32.30 22.01 8.87
N VAL A 226 31.73 21.82 7.69
CA VAL A 226 32.45 21.45 6.48
C VAL A 226 32.13 22.41 5.34
N SER A 227 33.01 22.47 4.35
CA SER A 227 32.77 23.23 3.11
C SER A 227 31.75 22.55 2.19
N GLU A 228 31.22 23.30 1.20
CA GLU A 228 30.41 22.72 0.12
C GLU A 228 31.20 21.66 -0.68
N ASP A 229 32.50 21.88 -0.91
CA ASP A 229 33.38 20.89 -1.55
C ASP A 229 33.41 19.58 -0.75
N THR A 230 33.61 19.65 0.57
CA THR A 230 33.64 18.47 1.45
C THR A 230 32.30 17.73 1.48
N TYR A 231 31.18 18.45 1.48
CA TYR A 231 29.84 17.85 1.35
C TYR A 231 29.68 17.10 0.02
N VAL A 232 30.11 17.73 -1.09
CA VAL A 232 30.06 17.14 -2.43
C VAL A 232 30.96 15.91 -2.53
N GLU A 233 32.18 15.99 -2.02
CA GLU A 233 33.11 14.85 -1.98
C GLU A 233 32.54 13.68 -1.17
N GLN A 234 31.91 13.95 -0.03
CA GLN A 234 31.25 12.93 0.78
C GLN A 234 30.13 12.24 0.00
N GLY A 235 29.29 13.00 -0.70
CA GLY A 235 28.23 12.46 -1.56
C GLY A 235 28.80 11.59 -2.68
N LEU A 236 29.78 12.11 -3.42
CA LEU A 236 30.42 11.39 -4.53
C LEU A 236 31.20 10.15 -4.08
N TYR A 237 31.63 10.08 -2.81
CA TYR A 237 32.23 8.87 -2.25
C TYR A 237 31.29 7.65 -2.30
N TRP A 238 29.97 7.86 -2.43
CA TRP A 238 29.02 6.80 -2.69
C TRP A 238 29.46 5.89 -3.85
N GLU A 239 29.99 6.47 -4.93
CA GLU A 239 30.46 5.74 -6.12
C GLU A 239 31.64 4.82 -5.79
N THR A 240 32.55 5.26 -4.91
CA THR A 240 33.71 4.48 -4.44
C THR A 240 33.28 3.15 -3.80
N GLY A 241 32.16 3.15 -3.07
CA GLY A 241 31.59 1.94 -2.46
C GLY A 241 30.72 1.14 -3.43
N HIS A 242 29.83 1.81 -4.16
CA HIS A 242 28.76 1.17 -4.90
C HIS A 242 29.16 0.68 -6.28
N HIS A 243 30.06 1.35 -7.02
CA HIS A 243 30.47 0.89 -8.34
C HIS A 243 31.18 -0.48 -8.28
N PRO A 244 32.18 -0.72 -7.39
CA PRO A 244 32.78 -2.04 -7.25
C PRO A 244 31.76 -3.10 -6.79
N LEU A 245 30.79 -2.71 -5.96
CA LEU A 245 29.76 -3.61 -5.46
C LEU A 245 28.73 -3.99 -6.55
N ILE A 246 28.38 -3.04 -7.42
CA ILE A 246 27.62 -3.28 -8.65
C ILE A 246 28.40 -4.28 -9.51
N GLU A 247 29.68 -4.03 -9.80
CA GLU A 247 30.50 -4.95 -10.59
C GLU A 247 30.50 -6.37 -10.00
N TYR A 248 30.69 -6.49 -8.68
CA TYR A 248 30.66 -7.77 -7.98
C TYR A 248 29.32 -8.48 -8.16
N ILE A 249 28.20 -7.78 -7.93
CA ILE A 249 26.86 -8.35 -8.09
C ILE A 249 26.61 -8.76 -9.53
N MET A 250 26.89 -7.88 -10.49
CA MET A 250 26.64 -8.15 -11.91
C MET A 250 27.44 -9.36 -12.40
N GLN A 251 28.69 -9.51 -11.95
CA GLN A 251 29.53 -10.66 -12.31
C GLN A 251 29.11 -11.97 -11.63
N LYS A 252 28.70 -11.90 -10.35
CA LYS A 252 28.41 -13.10 -9.54
C LYS A 252 26.98 -13.59 -9.68
N TYR A 253 26.03 -12.67 -9.75
CA TYR A 253 24.60 -12.99 -9.81
C TYR A 253 24.04 -13.00 -11.23
N GLN A 254 24.57 -12.16 -12.13
CA GLN A 254 24.10 -12.02 -13.53
C GLN A 254 22.57 -11.83 -13.61
N PRO A 255 22.03 -10.75 -13.04
CA PRO A 255 20.58 -10.55 -12.94
C PRO A 255 19.90 -10.36 -14.29
N ASP A 256 18.70 -10.93 -14.46
CA ASP A 256 17.82 -10.64 -15.61
C ASP A 256 17.15 -9.26 -15.53
N LEU A 257 17.01 -8.72 -14.31
CA LEU A 257 16.44 -7.41 -14.01
C LEU A 257 17.27 -6.74 -12.92
N VAL A 258 17.69 -5.51 -13.17
CA VAL A 258 18.36 -4.64 -12.21
C VAL A 258 17.46 -3.46 -11.90
N LEU A 259 17.17 -3.24 -10.62
CA LEU A 259 16.54 -2.03 -10.12
C LEU A 259 17.63 -1.24 -9.38
N ALA A 260 17.99 -0.08 -9.89
CA ALA A 260 19.10 0.71 -9.34
C ALA A 260 18.72 2.18 -9.18
N GLY A 261 19.17 2.79 -8.08
CA GLY A 261 19.06 4.22 -7.82
C GLY A 261 20.43 4.89 -7.71
N TYR A 262 20.43 6.21 -7.82
CA TYR A 262 21.59 7.06 -7.60
C TYR A 262 21.16 8.29 -6.78
N PRO A 263 21.42 8.31 -5.46
CA PRO A 263 20.81 9.29 -4.57
C PRO A 263 21.38 10.71 -4.72
N ILE A 264 22.59 10.86 -5.28
CA ILE A 264 23.32 12.14 -5.23
C ILE A 264 22.64 13.24 -6.06
N THR A 265 21.87 12.89 -7.10
CA THR A 265 21.09 13.88 -7.86
C THR A 265 20.03 14.56 -7.00
N ASP A 266 19.41 13.81 -6.09
CA ASP A 266 18.42 14.35 -5.15
C ASP A 266 19.10 15.20 -4.07
N GLU A 267 20.13 14.63 -3.44
CA GLU A 267 20.88 15.28 -2.35
C GLU A 267 21.47 16.64 -2.78
N PHE A 268 22.04 16.74 -3.98
CA PHE A 268 22.65 17.99 -4.45
C PHE A 268 21.61 19.02 -4.91
N GLN A 269 20.48 18.59 -5.47
CA GLN A 269 19.40 19.53 -5.81
C GLN A 269 18.83 20.17 -4.55
N HIS A 270 18.69 19.38 -3.48
CA HIS A 270 18.30 19.89 -2.18
C HIS A 270 19.20 21.02 -1.68
N GLN A 271 20.51 20.95 -1.92
CA GLN A 271 21.47 21.93 -1.40
C GLN A 271 21.75 23.12 -2.32
N PHE A 272 21.60 22.98 -3.64
CA PHE A 272 22.13 23.99 -4.57
C PHE A 272 21.12 24.60 -5.55
N LEU A 273 19.92 24.03 -5.70
CA LEU A 273 19.03 24.37 -6.83
C LEU A 273 18.65 25.86 -6.90
N SER A 274 18.22 26.49 -5.80
CA SER A 274 17.87 27.91 -5.77
C SER A 274 19.09 28.82 -5.90
N LEU A 275 20.27 28.37 -5.47
CA LEU A 275 21.50 29.15 -5.58
C LEU A 275 21.97 29.31 -7.03
N VAL A 276 21.48 28.48 -7.94
CA VAL A 276 21.77 28.53 -9.39
C VAL A 276 20.57 28.93 -10.25
N THR A 277 19.41 29.22 -9.64
CA THR A 277 18.20 29.58 -10.38
C THR A 277 17.98 31.09 -10.36
N GLU A 278 18.00 31.74 -11.52
CA GLU A 278 18.00 33.21 -11.63
C GLU A 278 16.68 33.88 -11.20
N THR A 279 15.53 33.22 -11.42
CA THR A 279 14.22 33.84 -11.23
C THR A 279 13.30 32.99 -10.38
N LEU A 280 12.45 33.67 -9.60
CA LEU A 280 11.32 33.10 -8.89
C LEU A 280 10.20 32.69 -9.87
N PRO A 281 9.22 31.88 -9.42
CA PRO A 281 8.08 31.45 -10.23
C PRO A 281 7.33 32.52 -11.01
N ASN A 282 7.21 33.69 -10.41
CA ASN A 282 6.47 34.83 -10.94
C ASN A 282 7.32 35.67 -11.92
N GLY A 283 8.58 35.28 -12.16
CA GLY A 283 9.53 35.98 -13.02
C GLY A 283 10.34 37.06 -12.31
N ASP A 284 10.13 37.28 -11.01
CA ASP A 284 10.95 38.21 -10.23
C ASP A 284 12.37 37.64 -10.02
N PRO A 285 13.39 38.49 -9.79
CA PRO A 285 14.72 38.01 -9.46
C PRO A 285 14.73 37.16 -8.19
N ASN A 286 15.44 36.04 -8.22
CA ASN A 286 15.64 35.21 -7.04
C ASN A 286 16.75 35.81 -6.15
N PRO A 287 16.46 36.22 -4.92
CA PRO A 287 17.49 36.82 -4.06
C PRO A 287 18.48 35.80 -3.47
N ALA A 288 18.20 34.50 -3.58
CA ALA A 288 19.15 33.45 -3.22
C ALA A 288 20.13 33.10 -4.36
N PHE A 289 19.93 33.63 -5.58
CA PHE A 289 20.80 33.35 -6.71
C PHE A 289 22.22 33.86 -6.44
N ASP A 290 23.19 32.93 -6.39
CA ASP A 290 24.58 33.17 -5.99
C ASP A 290 24.74 33.85 -4.61
N ASP A 291 23.74 33.77 -3.72
CA ASP A 291 23.76 34.39 -2.39
C ASP A 291 23.08 33.48 -1.35
N VAL A 292 23.87 32.63 -0.70
CA VAL A 292 23.38 31.69 0.34
C VAL A 292 22.82 32.39 1.58
N GLN A 293 23.16 33.65 1.81
CA GLN A 293 22.72 34.42 2.98
C GLN A 293 21.49 35.28 2.68
N VAL A 294 21.13 35.43 1.42
CA VAL A 294 20.01 36.28 0.94
C VAL A 294 20.13 37.70 1.51
N ASN A 295 21.34 38.26 1.43
CA ASN A 295 21.66 39.58 1.99
C ASN A 295 21.98 40.64 0.91
N GLY A 296 21.87 40.27 -0.36
CA GLY A 296 22.13 41.11 -1.53
C GLY A 296 23.60 41.13 -1.96
N THR A 297 24.46 40.28 -1.38
CA THR A 297 25.89 40.19 -1.72
C THR A 297 26.19 38.80 -2.28
N PRO A 298 26.47 38.68 -3.59
CA PRO A 298 26.85 37.40 -4.16
C PRO A 298 28.09 36.80 -3.50
N ASP A 299 28.07 35.49 -3.23
CA ASP A 299 29.20 34.72 -2.70
C ASP A 299 30.18 34.28 -3.81
N GLY A 300 29.76 34.34 -5.08
CA GLY A 300 30.62 34.10 -6.24
C GLY A 300 30.90 32.62 -6.51
N LEU A 301 30.06 31.72 -6.01
CA LEU A 301 30.20 30.27 -6.12
C LEU A 301 29.30 29.64 -7.20
N LEU A 302 28.56 30.44 -7.97
CA LEU A 302 27.64 29.99 -9.02
C LEU A 302 28.22 28.87 -9.91
N ALA A 303 29.36 29.11 -10.55
CA ALA A 303 29.97 28.14 -11.47
C ALA A 303 30.39 26.83 -10.78
N GLN A 304 30.74 26.90 -9.49
CA GLN A 304 31.09 25.73 -8.70
C GLN A 304 29.83 24.89 -8.40
N ARG A 305 28.74 25.53 -7.97
CA ARG A 305 27.45 24.88 -7.66
C ARG A 305 26.77 24.29 -8.89
N GLU A 306 26.83 24.98 -10.03
CA GLU A 306 26.42 24.41 -11.33
C GLU A 306 27.24 23.17 -11.67
N GLY A 307 28.55 23.23 -11.42
CA GLY A 307 29.47 22.10 -11.58
C GLY A 307 29.10 20.90 -10.71
N TYR A 308 28.71 21.12 -9.45
CA TYR A 308 28.26 20.05 -8.55
C TYR A 308 27.00 19.36 -9.07
N LEU A 309 25.98 20.13 -9.44
CA LEU A 309 24.74 19.59 -9.99
C LEU A 309 25.00 18.80 -11.28
N ALA A 310 25.79 19.35 -12.20
CA ALA A 310 26.19 18.65 -13.43
C ALA A 310 26.96 17.35 -13.13
N ARG A 311 27.83 17.35 -12.12
CA ARG A 311 28.58 16.15 -11.71
C ARG A 311 27.68 15.07 -11.14
N ALA A 312 26.64 15.41 -10.37
CA ALA A 312 25.69 14.43 -9.87
C ALA A 312 24.96 13.71 -11.02
N TYR A 313 24.46 14.46 -12.01
CA TYR A 313 23.83 13.85 -13.20
C TYR A 313 24.80 13.01 -14.03
N SER A 314 26.03 13.47 -14.22
CA SER A 314 27.07 12.65 -14.86
C SER A 314 27.37 11.35 -14.09
N GLY A 315 27.19 11.35 -12.76
CA GLY A 315 27.34 10.19 -11.90
C GLY A 315 26.23 9.17 -12.09
N ALA A 316 24.97 9.64 -12.18
CA ALA A 316 23.83 8.81 -12.54
C ALA A 316 24.04 8.15 -13.92
N ASP A 317 24.47 8.91 -14.92
CA ASP A 317 24.79 8.40 -16.26
C ASP A 317 25.89 7.33 -16.22
N SER A 318 26.96 7.58 -15.46
CA SER A 318 28.07 6.63 -15.33
C SER A 318 27.66 5.33 -14.62
N THR A 319 26.78 5.43 -13.62
CA THR A 319 26.25 4.28 -12.88
C THR A 319 25.36 3.44 -13.78
N LEU A 320 24.48 4.09 -14.57
CA LEU A 320 23.65 3.40 -15.55
C LEU A 320 24.51 2.72 -16.63
N ALA A 321 25.52 3.42 -17.16
CA ALA A 321 26.44 2.89 -18.16
C ALA A 321 27.23 1.67 -17.62
N LEU A 322 27.66 1.72 -16.35
CA LEU A 322 28.31 0.60 -15.69
C LEU A 322 27.39 -0.63 -15.65
N ILE A 323 26.15 -0.48 -15.20
CA ILE A 323 25.18 -1.57 -15.15
C ILE A 323 24.92 -2.12 -16.56
N GLN A 324 24.66 -1.24 -17.53
CA GLN A 324 24.41 -1.64 -18.92
C GLN A 324 25.60 -2.38 -19.55
N SER A 325 26.83 -2.08 -19.14
CA SER A 325 28.03 -2.76 -19.65
C SER A 325 28.09 -4.27 -19.31
N PHE A 326 27.37 -4.70 -18.27
CA PHE A 326 27.24 -6.12 -17.89
C PHE A 326 25.96 -6.77 -18.45
N MET A 327 25.04 -5.97 -18.98
CA MET A 327 23.78 -6.45 -19.55
C MET A 327 23.92 -6.69 -21.06
N PRO A 328 23.00 -7.47 -21.68
CA PRO A 328 22.96 -7.61 -23.13
C PRO A 328 22.90 -6.25 -23.85
N SER A 329 23.54 -6.16 -25.02
CA SER A 329 23.46 -4.96 -25.86
C SER A 329 22.01 -4.62 -26.20
N LYS A 330 21.63 -3.34 -26.12
CA LYS A 330 20.25 -2.84 -26.33
C LYS A 330 19.22 -3.31 -25.30
N VAL A 331 19.65 -3.63 -24.08
CA VAL A 331 18.74 -3.89 -22.95
C VAL A 331 17.69 -2.78 -22.81
N THR A 332 16.43 -3.18 -22.63
CA THR A 332 15.35 -2.24 -22.33
C THR A 332 15.60 -1.60 -20.98
N THR A 333 15.73 -0.27 -20.99
CA THR A 333 16.09 0.55 -19.84
C THR A 333 14.99 1.57 -19.62
N PHE A 334 14.52 1.67 -18.38
CA PHE A 334 13.67 2.76 -17.92
C PHE A 334 14.43 3.56 -16.88
N VAL A 335 14.43 4.87 -17.05
CA VAL A 335 14.92 5.84 -16.08
C VAL A 335 13.76 6.75 -15.74
N SER A 336 13.42 6.81 -14.47
CA SER A 336 12.41 7.73 -13.97
C SER A 336 12.94 8.41 -12.74
N SER A 337 12.63 9.70 -12.60
CA SER A 337 12.53 10.31 -11.27
C SER A 337 11.16 9.94 -10.69
N ASP A 338 11.09 9.65 -9.40
CA ASP A 338 9.84 9.38 -8.70
C ASP A 338 9.09 10.66 -8.35
N HIS A 339 9.80 11.78 -8.22
CA HIS A 339 9.22 13.10 -8.03
C HIS A 339 9.96 14.20 -8.83
N GLY A 340 9.41 15.41 -8.77
CA GLY A 340 10.02 16.63 -9.29
C GLY A 340 10.62 17.51 -8.21
N PHE A 341 11.25 18.61 -8.63
CA PHE A 341 11.89 19.61 -7.75
C PHE A 341 11.46 21.05 -8.11
N ALA A 342 11.56 21.96 -7.14
CA ALA A 342 11.56 23.41 -7.39
C ALA A 342 12.57 24.13 -6.48
N PRO A 343 13.08 25.31 -6.91
CA PRO A 343 13.96 26.14 -6.08
C PRO A 343 13.19 26.71 -4.89
N GLN A 344 13.68 26.45 -3.69
CA GLN A 344 13.05 26.92 -2.46
C GLN A 344 14.12 27.22 -1.45
N PHE A 345 13.98 28.33 -0.74
CA PHE A 345 14.95 28.76 0.27
C PHE A 345 14.27 29.38 1.49
N LEU A 346 12.94 29.28 1.61
CA LEU A 346 12.19 29.75 2.77
C LEU A 346 11.40 28.61 3.41
N ALA A 347 11.50 28.47 4.73
CA ALA A 347 10.83 27.43 5.52
C ALA A 347 9.57 27.98 6.18
N ILE A 348 8.54 27.12 6.31
CA ILE A 348 7.28 27.37 7.02
C ILE A 348 7.17 26.37 8.18
N ASP A 349 6.92 26.87 9.40
CA ASP A 349 6.53 25.98 10.51
C ASP A 349 5.09 25.50 10.31
N ALA A 350 4.93 24.32 9.71
CA ALA A 350 3.62 23.70 9.53
C ALA A 350 2.84 23.59 10.85
N SER A 351 3.51 23.25 11.95
CA SER A 351 2.84 22.96 13.21
C SER A 351 2.46 24.22 13.99
N GLN A 352 3.17 25.34 13.81
CA GLN A 352 2.85 26.61 14.45
C GLN A 352 1.46 27.13 14.05
N VAL A 353 1.00 26.85 12.83
CA VAL A 353 -0.38 27.11 12.40
C VAL A 353 -1.38 26.42 13.34
N LEU A 354 -1.13 25.15 13.67
CA LEU A 354 -2.00 24.36 14.57
C LEU A 354 -1.93 24.86 16.02
N VAL A 355 -0.79 25.35 16.47
CA VAL A 355 -0.64 26.01 17.78
C VAL A 355 -1.48 27.27 17.86
N ASN A 356 -1.43 28.11 16.82
CA ASN A 356 -2.21 29.36 16.75
C ASN A 356 -3.72 29.10 16.76
N LEU A 357 -4.16 27.95 16.22
CA LEU A 357 -5.54 27.49 16.27
C LEU A 357 -5.93 26.80 17.59
N GLY A 358 -4.99 26.61 18.52
CA GLY A 358 -5.23 25.91 19.79
C GLY A 358 -5.44 24.39 19.63
N LEU A 359 -4.91 23.79 18.55
CA LEU A 359 -4.95 22.35 18.30
C LEU A 359 -3.69 21.62 18.79
N LEU A 360 -2.60 22.36 19.01
CA LEU A 360 -1.36 21.93 19.64
C LEU A 360 -0.95 22.92 20.74
N SER A 361 -0.28 22.45 21.79
CA SER A 361 0.25 23.29 22.86
C SER A 361 1.58 23.96 22.49
N LYS A 362 2.33 23.34 21.59
CA LYS A 362 3.62 23.84 21.08
C LYS A 362 3.93 23.24 19.70
N PRO A 363 4.84 23.86 18.92
CA PRO A 363 5.26 23.33 17.62
C PRO A 363 5.84 21.92 17.73
N GLN A 364 5.66 21.13 16.68
CA GLN A 364 6.27 19.81 16.54
C GLN A 364 7.78 19.94 16.38
N THR A 365 8.53 19.04 17.01
CA THR A 365 9.99 18.98 16.88
C THR A 365 10.45 17.99 15.80
N SER A 366 9.51 17.32 15.13
CA SER A 366 9.78 16.31 14.11
C SER A 366 8.55 16.14 13.21
N ASN A 367 8.80 15.76 11.96
CA ASN A 367 7.75 15.39 11.01
C ASN A 367 6.82 14.30 11.58
N CYS A 368 5.51 14.46 11.39
CA CYS A 368 4.45 13.53 11.82
C CYS A 368 4.39 13.18 13.31
N ARG A 369 5.10 13.91 14.19
CA ARG A 369 5.24 13.56 15.62
C ARG A 369 4.98 14.77 16.51
N PRO A 370 4.09 14.63 17.52
CA PRO A 370 3.94 15.64 18.56
C PRO A 370 5.27 15.89 19.28
N ALA A 371 5.49 17.12 19.74
CA ALA A 371 6.64 17.45 20.57
C ALA A 371 6.58 16.76 21.95
N THR A 372 7.74 16.55 22.56
CA THR A 372 7.80 16.05 23.94
C THR A 372 7.07 16.99 24.91
N GLY A 373 6.19 16.43 25.74
CA GLY A 373 5.38 17.18 26.70
C GLY A 373 4.28 18.03 26.05
N GLU A 374 3.81 17.66 24.87
CA GLU A 374 2.56 18.15 24.28
C GLU A 374 1.36 17.83 25.18
N THR A 375 0.41 18.77 25.33
CA THR A 375 -0.73 18.64 26.25
C THR A 375 -2.11 18.78 25.62
N ILE A 376 -2.21 19.15 24.33
CA ILE A 376 -3.48 19.27 23.59
C ILE A 376 -3.62 18.11 22.59
N GLY A 377 -2.76 18.04 21.57
CA GLY A 377 -2.71 16.92 20.62
C GLY A 377 -4.01 16.64 19.83
N LYS A 378 -4.76 17.68 19.45
CA LYS A 378 -6.00 17.56 18.65
C LYS A 378 -5.74 17.35 17.17
N ALA A 379 -4.54 17.68 16.69
CA ALA A 379 -4.11 17.44 15.33
C ALA A 379 -2.59 17.25 15.29
N LYS A 380 -2.08 16.76 14.15
CA LYS A 380 -0.65 16.74 13.84
C LYS A 380 -0.41 17.11 12.38
N ALA A 381 0.73 17.72 12.11
CA ALA A 381 1.21 18.00 10.76
C ALA A 381 2.23 16.93 10.33
N CYS A 382 2.10 16.51 9.08
CA CYS A 382 2.94 15.54 8.39
C CYS A 382 3.33 16.16 7.06
N TRP A 383 4.60 16.46 6.84
CA TRP A 383 5.05 17.20 5.68
C TRP A 383 6.11 16.45 4.88
N ALA A 384 6.20 16.80 3.61
CA ALA A 384 7.22 16.37 2.68
C ALA A 384 7.36 17.48 1.64
N GLY A 385 8.40 18.25 1.80
CA GLY A 385 8.80 19.36 0.96
C GLY A 385 7.79 20.49 0.92
N GLY A 386 7.26 20.80 -0.27
CA GLY A 386 6.21 21.79 -0.45
C GLY A 386 4.82 21.32 -0.01
N THR A 387 4.64 20.09 0.46
CA THR A 387 3.32 19.55 0.85
C THR A 387 3.24 19.29 2.34
N VAL A 388 2.15 19.72 2.98
CA VAL A 388 1.79 19.32 4.34
C VAL A 388 0.39 18.70 4.38
N GLN A 389 0.27 17.60 5.12
CA GLN A 389 -0.96 16.92 5.45
C GLN A 389 -1.25 17.06 6.95
N ILE A 390 -2.48 17.43 7.29
CA ILE A 390 -2.94 17.61 8.67
C ILE A 390 -3.87 16.47 9.03
N TYR A 391 -3.53 15.74 10.08
CA TYR A 391 -4.34 14.65 10.62
C TYR A 391 -4.98 15.10 11.92
N ILE A 392 -6.31 15.02 12.00
CA ILE A 392 -7.09 15.37 13.18
C ILE A 392 -7.21 14.13 14.08
N ASN A 393 -6.99 14.31 15.38
CA ASN A 393 -7.30 13.30 16.40
C ASN A 393 -8.79 13.41 16.74
N LEU A 394 -9.63 12.66 16.04
CA LEU A 394 -11.09 12.74 16.07
C LEU A 394 -11.68 11.69 17.01
N ALA A 395 -12.58 12.11 17.89
CA ALA A 395 -13.30 11.22 18.79
C ALA A 395 -14.14 10.21 18.00
N GLY A 396 -13.95 8.92 18.30
CA GLY A 396 -14.64 7.82 17.62
C GLY A 396 -13.96 7.29 16.36
N ARG A 397 -12.90 7.95 15.87
CA ARG A 397 -12.08 7.46 14.74
C ARG A 397 -10.68 7.04 15.21
N GLU A 398 -10.03 7.85 16.04
CA GLU A 398 -8.70 7.55 16.61
C GLU A 398 -8.80 6.94 18.01
N PRO A 399 -7.87 6.05 18.40
CA PRO A 399 -7.88 5.43 19.72
C PRO A 399 -7.68 6.46 20.84
N THR A 400 -8.47 6.33 21.91
CA THR A 400 -8.31 7.15 23.12
C THR A 400 -7.03 6.77 23.85
N GLY A 401 -6.13 7.72 24.11
CA GLY A 401 -4.90 7.43 24.87
C GLY A 401 -3.88 8.58 24.86
N GLY A 402 -2.80 8.41 25.64
CA GLY A 402 -1.65 9.32 25.62
C GLY A 402 -1.82 10.68 26.31
N GLY A 403 -2.94 10.91 27.01
CA GLY A 403 -3.21 12.19 27.71
C GLY A 403 -3.56 13.36 26.78
N LEU A 404 -3.78 13.09 25.49
CA LEU A 404 -4.15 14.08 24.48
C LEU A 404 -5.69 14.22 24.37
N THR A 405 -6.14 15.40 23.96
CA THR A 405 -7.56 15.72 23.77
C THR A 405 -7.97 15.45 22.31
N GLN A 406 -9.15 14.86 22.12
CA GLN A 406 -9.70 14.64 20.78
C GLN A 406 -10.64 15.78 20.36
N VAL A 407 -10.75 16.01 19.06
CA VAL A 407 -11.82 16.83 18.46
C VAL A 407 -13.12 16.04 18.54
N ALA A 408 -14.21 16.66 18.99
CA ALA A 408 -15.51 15.98 19.00
C ALA A 408 -15.99 15.72 17.57
N ALA A 409 -16.65 14.57 17.33
CA ALA A 409 -17.14 14.21 16.00
C ALA A 409 -17.98 15.32 15.34
N ALA A 410 -18.84 15.99 16.12
CA ALA A 410 -19.68 17.09 15.66
C ALA A 410 -18.91 18.35 15.21
N ASP A 411 -17.68 18.54 15.71
CA ASP A 411 -16.84 19.70 15.40
C ASP A 411 -15.88 19.45 14.22
N TYR A 412 -15.89 18.24 13.63
CA TYR A 412 -14.96 17.84 12.57
C TYR A 412 -14.97 18.83 11.39
N THR A 413 -16.13 19.06 10.78
CA THR A 413 -16.26 19.92 9.59
C THR A 413 -15.82 21.36 9.88
N ALA A 414 -16.16 21.89 11.06
CA ALA A 414 -15.75 23.23 11.48
C ALA A 414 -14.23 23.31 11.68
N THR A 415 -13.62 22.26 12.26
CA THR A 415 -12.18 22.15 12.49
C THR A 415 -11.41 22.05 11.16
N VAL A 416 -11.88 21.23 10.22
CA VAL A 416 -11.32 21.12 8.86
C VAL A 416 -11.38 22.47 8.14
N THR A 417 -12.53 23.16 8.19
CA THR A 417 -12.70 24.47 7.56
C THR A 417 -11.79 25.54 8.17
N MET A 418 -11.62 25.51 9.50
CA MET A 418 -10.73 26.40 10.24
C MET A 418 -9.27 26.19 9.82
N ILE A 419 -8.80 24.94 9.80
CA ILE A 419 -7.43 24.60 9.39
C ILE A 419 -7.20 25.00 7.92
N LYS A 420 -8.12 24.63 7.02
CA LYS A 420 -8.04 24.96 5.60
C LYS A 420 -7.91 26.47 5.37
N SER A 421 -8.74 27.26 6.06
CA SER A 421 -8.70 28.73 5.97
C SER A 421 -7.42 29.32 6.56
N ALA A 422 -6.91 28.74 7.65
CA ALA A 422 -5.69 29.21 8.29
C ALA A 422 -4.46 29.04 7.39
N TYR A 423 -4.32 27.87 6.74
CA TYR A 423 -3.26 27.64 5.76
C TYR A 423 -3.42 28.52 4.53
N ALA A 424 -4.61 28.56 3.92
CA ALA A 424 -4.86 29.37 2.73
C ALA A 424 -4.65 30.89 2.97
N GLY A 425 -4.78 31.35 4.22
CA GLY A 425 -4.58 32.74 4.61
C GLY A 425 -3.19 33.07 5.15
N LEU A 426 -2.22 32.16 5.06
CA LEU A 426 -0.85 32.45 5.51
C LEU A 426 -0.21 33.58 4.70
N THR A 427 0.40 34.53 5.39
CA THR A 427 1.15 35.65 4.80
C THR A 427 2.48 35.80 5.51
N ASP A 428 3.54 36.02 4.76
CA ASP A 428 4.88 36.26 5.30
C ASP A 428 5.14 37.76 5.49
N PRO A 429 5.36 38.23 6.73
CA PRO A 429 5.60 39.64 7.01
C PRO A 429 7.08 40.05 6.88
N ASN A 430 7.99 39.13 6.55
CA ASN A 430 9.42 39.41 6.52
C ASN A 430 9.84 40.13 5.22
N ASP A 431 10.86 40.97 5.35
CA ASP A 431 11.60 41.62 4.25
C ASP A 431 12.86 40.78 4.01
N TRP A 432 12.91 40.05 2.90
CA TRP A 432 14.00 39.14 2.57
C TRP A 432 15.02 39.79 1.64
N THR A 433 14.62 40.80 0.86
CA THR A 433 15.49 41.54 -0.06
C THR A 433 16.15 42.77 0.57
N SER A 434 15.84 43.07 1.83
CA SER A 434 16.33 44.24 2.58
C SER A 434 15.95 45.58 1.94
N ASP A 435 14.81 45.66 1.25
CA ASP A 435 14.33 46.86 0.57
C ASP A 435 13.36 47.70 1.44
N ALA A 436 13.17 47.30 2.70
CA ALA A 436 12.27 47.86 3.70
C ALA A 436 10.77 47.61 3.45
N ALA A 437 10.41 46.61 2.63
CA ALA A 437 9.04 46.13 2.47
C ALA A 437 8.95 44.60 2.57
N PRO A 438 7.84 44.03 3.11
CA PRO A 438 7.57 42.62 2.97
C PRO A 438 7.36 42.25 1.50
N GLU A 439 7.87 41.09 1.10
CA GLU A 439 7.85 40.67 -0.32
C GLU A 439 6.45 40.46 -0.88
N GLY A 440 5.49 40.08 -0.04
CA GLY A 440 4.12 39.79 -0.47
C GLY A 440 4.01 38.57 -1.41
N TRP A 441 5.03 37.70 -1.43
CA TRP A 441 4.99 36.45 -2.20
C TRP A 441 3.87 35.53 -1.73
N THR A 442 3.39 34.69 -2.65
CA THR A 442 2.39 33.67 -2.33
C THR A 442 3.05 32.60 -1.46
N VAL A 443 2.51 32.36 -0.26
CA VAL A 443 3.03 31.35 0.68
C VAL A 443 2.45 29.97 0.40
N ILE A 444 1.12 29.87 0.32
CA ILE A 444 0.37 28.65 0.06
C ILE A 444 -0.33 28.80 -1.29
N ASP A 445 -0.10 27.85 -2.20
CA ASP A 445 -0.75 27.80 -3.50
C ASP A 445 -2.23 27.40 -3.36
N ARG A 446 -2.46 26.19 -2.85
CA ARG A 446 -3.79 25.59 -2.71
C ARG A 446 -3.90 24.72 -1.47
N VAL A 447 -5.12 24.61 -0.97
CA VAL A 447 -5.48 23.76 0.17
C VAL A 447 -6.71 22.94 -0.16
N PHE A 448 -6.62 21.64 0.06
CA PHE A 448 -7.66 20.65 -0.20
C PHE A 448 -8.09 20.00 1.12
N THR A 449 -9.36 19.70 1.24
CA THR A 449 -9.84 18.69 2.19
C THR A 449 -9.46 17.29 1.68
N LYS A 450 -9.53 16.30 2.57
CA LYS A 450 -9.33 14.90 2.20
C LYS A 450 -10.13 14.44 0.97
N ALA A 451 -11.38 14.88 0.86
CA ALA A 451 -12.26 14.52 -0.24
C ALA A 451 -11.91 15.27 -1.54
N GLU A 452 -11.58 16.56 -1.45
CA GLU A 452 -11.16 17.37 -2.61
C GLU A 452 -9.82 16.89 -3.19
N ALA A 453 -8.96 16.25 -2.37
CA ALA A 453 -7.69 15.67 -2.80
C ALA A 453 -7.84 14.52 -3.82
N ARG A 454 -9.07 14.10 -4.14
CA ARG A 454 -9.35 13.17 -5.24
C ARG A 454 -9.10 13.80 -6.62
N TYR A 455 -9.32 15.10 -6.76
CA TYR A 455 -9.26 15.81 -8.04
C TYR A 455 -8.20 16.91 -8.02
N ILE A 456 -6.98 16.58 -7.58
CA ILE A 456 -5.88 17.53 -7.61
C ILE A 456 -5.52 17.78 -9.08
N PRO A 457 -5.53 19.02 -9.57
CA PRO A 457 -5.20 19.30 -10.97
C PRO A 457 -3.81 18.77 -11.37
N ASN A 458 -3.74 18.12 -12.54
CA ASN A 458 -2.53 17.51 -13.08
C ASN A 458 -2.38 17.82 -14.59
N GLY A 459 -2.53 19.09 -14.93
CA GLY A 459 -2.55 19.58 -16.31
C GLY A 459 -3.96 19.69 -16.90
N PRO A 460 -4.06 20.13 -18.17
CA PRO A 460 -5.34 20.28 -18.86
C PRO A 460 -6.13 18.96 -18.85
N ASP A 461 -7.40 19.04 -18.44
CA ASP A 461 -8.36 17.93 -18.45
C ASP A 461 -7.91 16.67 -17.66
N SER A 462 -7.01 16.82 -16.70
CA SER A 462 -6.41 15.71 -15.94
C SER A 462 -6.30 16.03 -14.45
N THR A 463 -6.52 15.01 -13.62
CA THR A 463 -6.38 15.10 -12.16
C THR A 463 -5.58 13.95 -11.59
N ALA A 464 -4.85 14.20 -10.51
CA ALA A 464 -4.23 13.20 -9.66
C ALA A 464 -5.15 12.90 -8.46
N ASN A 465 -5.40 11.61 -8.21
CA ASN A 465 -6.16 11.16 -7.07
C ASN A 465 -5.22 10.82 -5.91
N MET A 466 -5.23 11.66 -4.88
CA MET A 466 -4.53 11.42 -3.62
C MET A 466 -5.48 11.08 -2.48
N ALA A 467 -6.78 10.89 -2.72
CA ALA A 467 -7.77 10.63 -1.68
C ALA A 467 -7.73 9.17 -1.23
N HIS A 468 -7.39 8.95 0.04
CA HIS A 468 -7.42 7.66 0.72
C HIS A 468 -8.01 7.86 2.12
N PRO A 469 -8.88 6.95 2.60
CA PRO A 469 -9.57 7.12 3.88
C PRO A 469 -8.63 7.33 5.07
N THR A 470 -7.51 6.62 5.10
CA THR A 470 -6.57 6.57 6.23
C THR A 470 -5.19 7.17 5.96
N ARG A 471 -4.81 7.37 4.69
CA ARG A 471 -3.45 7.76 4.27
C ARG A 471 -3.35 9.20 3.78
N THR A 472 -4.49 9.88 3.63
CA THR A 472 -4.58 11.29 3.27
C THR A 472 -4.99 12.06 4.51
N GLY A 473 -4.30 13.16 4.78
CA GLY A 473 -4.67 14.11 5.83
C GLY A 473 -6.09 14.63 5.65
N ASP A 474 -6.72 15.04 6.75
CA ASP A 474 -8.03 15.70 6.74
C ASP A 474 -7.97 17.04 5.98
N VAL A 475 -6.79 17.69 6.00
CA VAL A 475 -6.43 18.84 5.17
C VAL A 475 -5.06 18.59 4.53
N VAL A 476 -4.91 18.95 3.25
CA VAL A 476 -3.65 18.90 2.50
C VAL A 476 -3.38 20.31 1.95
N ALA A 477 -2.23 20.89 2.27
CA ALA A 477 -1.81 22.20 1.77
C ALA A 477 -0.51 22.09 0.98
N PHE A 478 -0.44 22.82 -0.13
CA PHE A 478 0.74 22.93 -0.98
C PHE A 478 1.29 24.35 -0.86
N SER A 479 2.55 24.50 -0.45
CA SER A 479 3.24 25.77 -0.50
C SER A 479 3.55 26.16 -1.95
N TYR A 480 3.76 27.45 -2.18
CA TYR A 480 4.24 27.98 -3.45
C TYR A 480 5.74 28.29 -3.31
N PRO A 481 6.61 27.91 -4.27
CA PRO A 481 8.01 28.29 -4.19
C PRO A 481 8.16 29.82 -4.07
N PRO A 482 9.07 30.33 -3.24
CA PRO A 482 10.23 29.63 -2.66
C PRO A 482 9.97 29.00 -1.27
N TYR A 483 8.72 28.87 -0.82
CA TYR A 483 8.39 28.36 0.52
C TYR A 483 8.24 26.85 0.60
N GLN A 484 8.61 26.25 1.74
CA GLN A 484 8.66 24.79 1.98
C GLN A 484 8.42 24.43 3.46
N PHE A 485 8.17 23.15 3.80
CA PHE A 485 7.83 22.72 5.17
C PHE A 485 8.87 21.83 5.88
N ASP A 486 9.85 21.26 5.17
CA ASP A 486 10.88 20.34 5.69
C ASP A 486 12.00 21.01 6.51
N ALA A 487 12.32 22.27 6.25
CA ALA A 487 13.40 22.97 6.93
C ALA A 487 13.02 23.53 8.31
N ALA A 488 14.03 23.70 9.16
CA ALA A 488 13.85 24.19 10.52
C ALA A 488 13.43 25.68 10.55
N THR A 489 12.54 26.01 11.49
CA THR A 489 12.04 27.38 11.73
C THR A 489 12.19 27.78 13.21
N PRO A 490 13.43 27.99 13.71
CA PRO A 490 13.66 28.14 15.15
C PRO A 490 12.99 29.39 15.74
N GLY A 491 11.83 29.20 16.38
CA GLY A 491 11.12 30.26 17.12
C GLY A 491 10.34 31.25 16.25
N THR A 492 10.17 30.99 14.96
CA THR A 492 9.41 31.83 14.02
C THR A 492 8.49 30.99 13.14
N GLN A 493 7.48 31.61 12.53
CA GLN A 493 6.60 30.94 11.56
C GLN A 493 7.30 30.72 10.21
N PHE A 494 8.21 31.63 9.85
CA PHE A 494 8.99 31.62 8.62
C PHE A 494 10.48 31.81 8.94
N ALA A 495 11.35 31.11 8.24
CA ALA A 495 12.80 31.24 8.38
C ALA A 495 13.50 31.05 7.03
N LEU A 496 14.72 31.56 6.91
CA LEU A 496 15.60 31.16 5.82
C LEU A 496 15.88 29.65 5.93
N SER A 497 15.66 28.94 4.84
CA SER A 497 16.00 27.53 4.72
C SER A 497 17.46 27.39 4.35
N ALA A 498 18.10 26.34 4.86
CA ALA A 498 19.41 25.90 4.39
C ALA A 498 19.30 24.82 3.29
N PHE A 499 18.07 24.42 2.93
CA PHE A 499 17.77 23.73 1.69
C PHE A 499 17.40 24.76 0.63
N PHE A 500 17.96 24.58 -0.57
CA PHE A 500 17.77 25.43 -1.72
C PHE A 500 16.95 24.76 -2.84
N GLY A 501 16.54 23.50 -2.67
CA GLY A 501 15.60 22.83 -3.56
C GLY A 501 14.77 21.81 -2.80
N GLN A 502 13.54 21.53 -3.26
CA GLN A 502 12.70 20.52 -2.62
C GLN A 502 11.68 19.91 -3.58
N HIS A 503 11.14 18.76 -3.18
CA HIS A 503 10.01 18.08 -3.83
C HIS A 503 8.63 18.56 -3.32
N GLY A 504 7.56 18.08 -3.96
CA GLY A 504 6.20 18.09 -3.40
C GLY A 504 5.40 19.37 -3.67
N TYR A 505 5.01 19.57 -4.94
CA TYR A 505 4.11 20.65 -5.38
C TYR A 505 2.85 20.09 -5.99
N ILE A 506 1.92 20.99 -6.25
CA ILE A 506 0.79 20.69 -7.09
C ILE A 506 1.25 20.42 -8.53
N PRO A 507 0.81 19.31 -9.17
CA PRO A 507 1.40 18.88 -10.45
C PRO A 507 1.15 19.80 -11.66
N ASP A 508 0.14 20.68 -11.62
CA ASP A 508 -0.21 21.58 -12.74
C ASP A 508 0.55 22.93 -12.73
N VAL A 509 1.21 23.31 -11.63
CA VAL A 509 2.06 24.52 -11.58
C VAL A 509 3.40 24.18 -12.20
N GLN A 510 3.69 24.70 -13.40
CA GLN A 510 4.93 24.43 -14.12
C GLN A 510 5.54 25.73 -14.64
N ASN A 511 6.82 25.94 -14.36
CA ASN A 511 7.62 26.98 -14.99
C ASN A 511 9.05 26.46 -15.15
N LEU A 512 9.34 25.85 -16.31
CA LEU A 512 10.63 25.22 -16.57
C LEU A 512 11.78 26.25 -16.62
N ASP A 513 11.51 27.47 -17.08
CA ASP A 513 12.50 28.55 -17.12
C ASP A 513 12.95 28.95 -15.69
N ALA A 514 12.06 28.80 -14.70
CA ALA A 514 12.35 29.03 -13.28
C ALA A 514 12.65 27.73 -12.51
N ASN A 515 12.92 26.61 -13.19
CA ASN A 515 13.13 25.28 -12.57
C ASN A 515 11.99 24.82 -11.64
N ILE A 516 10.75 25.22 -11.90
CA ILE A 516 9.61 24.88 -11.04
C ILE A 516 8.88 23.69 -11.57
N ASN A 517 8.68 22.75 -10.65
CA ASN A 517 8.03 21.48 -10.91
C ASN A 517 8.71 20.85 -12.12
N MET A 518 10.05 20.75 -12.03
CA MET A 518 10.85 19.90 -12.90
C MET A 518 10.21 18.53 -12.80
N ARG A 519 9.35 18.17 -13.76
CA ARG A 519 8.44 17.02 -13.61
C ARG A 519 9.26 15.76 -13.41
N ALA A 520 8.62 14.72 -12.87
CA ALA A 520 9.14 13.37 -13.01
C ALA A 520 9.48 13.14 -14.49
N ALA A 521 10.78 13.03 -14.78
CA ALA A 521 11.25 12.80 -16.13
C ALA A 521 11.26 11.28 -16.37
N PHE A 522 10.74 10.88 -17.52
CA PHE A 522 10.69 9.49 -17.94
C PHE A 522 11.49 9.32 -19.21
N PHE A 523 12.53 8.50 -19.15
CA PHE A 523 13.32 8.10 -20.29
C PHE A 523 13.23 6.60 -20.46
N ALA A 524 13.04 6.18 -21.70
CA ALA A 524 13.07 4.78 -22.07
C ALA A 524 14.01 4.60 -23.27
N GLY A 525 14.72 3.48 -23.30
CA GLY A 525 15.57 3.10 -24.43
C GLY A 525 15.74 1.60 -24.49
N GLY A 526 16.02 1.05 -25.66
CA GLY A 526 16.14 -0.39 -25.86
C GLY A 526 15.83 -0.78 -27.30
N GLU A 527 15.85 -2.07 -27.59
CA GLU A 527 15.54 -2.57 -28.94
C GLU A 527 14.09 -2.33 -29.37
N ASP A 528 13.14 -2.40 -28.44
CA ASP A 528 11.70 -2.28 -28.73
C ASP A 528 11.13 -0.87 -28.50
N ILE A 529 11.96 0.09 -28.08
CA ILE A 529 11.55 1.46 -27.74
C ILE A 529 11.74 2.38 -28.96
N THR A 530 10.67 3.05 -29.38
CA THR A 530 10.71 4.06 -30.45
C THR A 530 11.47 5.30 -30.01
N HIS A 531 12.25 5.87 -30.92
CA HIS A 531 12.92 7.15 -30.69
C HIS A 531 11.95 8.33 -30.88
N GLY A 532 11.76 9.14 -29.84
CA GLY A 532 10.94 10.35 -29.90
C GLY A 532 10.72 11.00 -28.53
N MET A 533 10.04 12.15 -28.55
CA MET A 533 9.50 12.82 -27.37
C MET A 533 7.98 12.64 -27.39
N PHE A 534 7.40 12.29 -26.24
CA PHE A 534 5.97 12.01 -26.10
C PHE A 534 5.40 12.86 -24.97
N ASP A 535 4.26 13.50 -25.23
CA ASP A 535 3.55 14.36 -24.28
C ASP A 535 2.43 13.60 -23.56
N ASN A 536 1.92 14.15 -22.46
CA ASN A 536 0.76 13.63 -21.70
C ASN A 536 0.95 12.22 -21.10
N LEU A 537 2.19 11.80 -20.87
CA LEU A 537 2.49 10.60 -20.11
C LEU A 537 2.27 10.87 -18.61
N ARG A 538 1.69 9.91 -17.90
CA ARG A 538 1.51 10.01 -16.44
C ARG A 538 2.42 9.00 -15.76
N THR A 539 2.96 9.35 -14.59
CA THR A 539 3.80 8.43 -13.82
C THR A 539 3.07 7.13 -13.47
N ILE A 540 1.74 7.19 -13.27
CA ILE A 540 0.92 6.01 -13.01
C ILE A 540 0.91 5.02 -14.18
N ASP A 541 1.18 5.47 -15.42
CA ASP A 541 1.22 4.60 -16.60
C ASP A 541 2.51 3.74 -16.65
N LEU A 542 3.53 4.02 -15.84
CA LEU A 542 4.79 3.25 -15.83
C LEU A 542 4.57 1.80 -15.38
N ALA A 543 3.81 1.58 -14.31
CA ALA A 543 3.62 0.25 -13.74
C ALA A 543 3.00 -0.75 -14.73
N PRO A 544 1.85 -0.47 -15.38
CA PRO A 544 1.30 -1.36 -16.40
C PRO A 544 2.23 -1.49 -17.62
N THR A 545 2.94 -0.42 -18.01
CA THR A 545 3.89 -0.45 -19.14
C THR A 545 5.09 -1.37 -18.88
N ILE A 546 5.65 -1.32 -17.67
CA ILE A 546 6.75 -2.21 -17.26
C ILE A 546 6.25 -3.65 -17.12
N ALA A 547 5.05 -3.87 -16.56
CA ALA A 547 4.45 -5.20 -16.47
C ALA A 547 4.26 -5.85 -17.85
N PHE A 548 3.78 -5.08 -18.84
CA PHE A 548 3.69 -5.50 -20.24
C PHE A 548 5.06 -5.97 -20.79
N LEU A 549 6.11 -5.18 -20.58
CA LEU A 549 7.45 -5.50 -21.11
C LEU A 549 8.08 -6.71 -20.44
N LEU A 550 7.88 -6.85 -19.13
CA LEU A 550 8.35 -8.01 -18.37
C LEU A 550 7.49 -9.26 -18.62
N LYS A 551 6.33 -9.11 -19.27
CA LYS A 551 5.33 -10.17 -19.46
C LYS A 551 4.90 -10.81 -18.15
N VAL A 552 4.73 -9.97 -17.13
CA VAL A 552 4.24 -10.35 -15.82
C VAL A 552 2.81 -9.82 -15.63
N PRO A 553 2.04 -10.39 -14.68
CA PRO A 553 0.75 -9.83 -14.31
C PRO A 553 0.90 -8.37 -13.88
N GLU A 554 -0.11 -7.57 -14.19
CA GLU A 554 -0.22 -6.21 -13.67
C GLU A 554 -0.36 -6.23 -12.12
N PRO A 555 0.31 -5.32 -11.38
CA PRO A 555 0.14 -5.24 -9.93
C PRO A 555 -1.33 -4.98 -9.53
N GLN A 556 -1.85 -5.71 -8.54
CA GLN A 556 -3.26 -5.65 -8.15
C GLN A 556 -3.81 -4.22 -7.90
N GLN A 557 -2.99 -3.28 -7.45
CA GLN A 557 -3.42 -1.91 -7.12
C GLN A 557 -2.92 -0.86 -8.10
N SER A 558 -2.28 -1.24 -9.22
CA SER A 558 -1.83 -0.26 -10.21
C SER A 558 -3.00 0.39 -10.94
N GLN A 559 -2.73 1.59 -11.43
CA GLN A 559 -3.62 2.39 -12.26
C GLN A 559 -2.90 2.74 -13.55
N GLY A 560 -3.57 3.47 -14.43
CA GLY A 560 -3.00 3.93 -15.69
C GLY A 560 -3.14 2.91 -16.82
N ARG A 561 -2.48 3.19 -17.94
CA ARG A 561 -2.54 2.40 -19.17
C ARG A 561 -1.17 1.96 -19.63
N VAL A 562 -1.11 0.91 -20.44
CA VAL A 562 0.12 0.62 -21.19
C VAL A 562 0.37 1.72 -22.23
N LEU A 563 1.56 2.32 -22.20
CA LEU A 563 1.98 3.40 -23.11
C LEU A 563 2.39 2.84 -24.48
N THR A 564 1.44 2.33 -25.25
CA THR A 564 1.72 1.68 -26.55
C THR A 564 2.49 2.56 -27.54
N GLU A 565 2.37 3.88 -27.44
CA GLU A 565 3.01 4.86 -28.32
C GLU A 565 4.53 4.90 -28.21
N ILE A 566 5.12 4.42 -27.10
CA ILE A 566 6.58 4.44 -26.91
C ILE A 566 7.29 3.24 -27.56
N PHE A 567 6.52 2.31 -28.15
CA PHE A 567 7.05 1.06 -28.71
C PHE A 567 7.14 1.06 -30.23
N ASP A 568 8.16 0.39 -30.75
CA ASP A 568 8.34 0.17 -32.18
C ASP A 568 7.18 -0.66 -32.77
N GLY A 569 6.37 0.02 -33.59
CA GLY A 569 5.15 -0.56 -34.16
C GLY A 569 4.04 -0.77 -33.13
N GLY A 570 4.08 -0.04 -32.00
CA GLY A 570 3.06 -0.03 -30.97
C GLY A 570 1.69 0.44 -31.45
N SER A 571 1.61 1.19 -32.55
CA SER A 571 0.35 1.51 -33.26
C SER A 571 -0.41 0.28 -33.78
N ARG A 572 0.22 -0.90 -33.81
CA ARG A 572 -0.42 -2.19 -34.12
C ARG A 572 -1.08 -2.82 -32.90
N LEU A 573 -0.70 -2.39 -31.70
CA LEU A 573 -1.32 -2.84 -30.45
C LEU A 573 -2.65 -2.10 -30.31
N LYS A 574 -3.72 -2.88 -30.18
CA LYS A 574 -5.07 -2.39 -29.93
C LYS A 574 -5.45 -2.75 -28.50
N PRO A 575 -5.52 -1.77 -27.58
CA PRO A 575 -6.04 -2.01 -26.25
C PRO A 575 -7.51 -2.38 -26.30
N VAL A 576 -7.89 -3.38 -25.51
CA VAL A 576 -9.26 -3.76 -25.17
C VAL A 576 -9.38 -3.67 -23.65
N THR A 577 -10.31 -2.87 -23.18
CA THR A 577 -10.55 -2.63 -21.76
C THR A 577 -11.77 -3.40 -21.28
N ILE A 578 -11.64 -4.10 -20.17
CA ILE A 578 -12.75 -4.78 -19.48
C ILE A 578 -12.86 -4.22 -18.05
N LEU A 579 -14.03 -3.73 -17.69
CA LEU A 579 -14.43 -3.49 -16.31
C LEU A 579 -15.23 -4.72 -15.85
N GLY A 580 -14.74 -5.41 -14.83
CA GLY A 580 -15.31 -6.66 -14.33
C GLY A 580 -15.94 -6.50 -12.96
N LEU A 581 -17.24 -6.77 -12.86
CA LEU A 581 -18.00 -6.85 -11.62
C LEU A 581 -18.32 -8.32 -11.29
N ASN A 582 -18.48 -8.65 -10.03
CA ASN A 582 -18.99 -9.94 -9.60
C ASN A 582 -19.75 -9.77 -8.28
N ASP A 583 -20.72 -10.65 -8.04
CA ASP A 583 -21.38 -10.79 -6.73
C ASP A 583 -21.94 -9.46 -6.19
N PHE A 584 -22.55 -8.64 -7.07
CA PHE A 584 -23.09 -7.35 -6.67
C PHE A 584 -24.22 -7.49 -5.63
N HIS A 585 -24.94 -8.61 -5.64
CA HIS A 585 -25.98 -8.96 -4.67
C HIS A 585 -26.95 -7.81 -4.37
N GLY A 586 -27.35 -7.05 -5.38
CA GLY A 586 -28.26 -5.92 -5.22
C GLY A 586 -27.79 -4.89 -4.18
N GLN A 587 -26.48 -4.72 -3.95
CA GLN A 587 -25.94 -3.79 -2.98
C GLN A 587 -26.03 -2.33 -3.49
N LEU A 588 -27.25 -1.79 -3.49
CA LEU A 588 -27.52 -0.44 -4.01
C LEU A 588 -26.87 0.67 -3.17
N SER A 589 -26.87 0.50 -1.84
CA SER A 589 -26.27 1.45 -0.89
C SER A 589 -24.83 1.08 -0.59
N PRO A 590 -23.95 2.04 -0.22
CA PRO A 590 -22.59 1.72 0.19
C PRO A 590 -22.53 0.64 1.28
N SER A 591 -21.54 -0.23 1.15
CA SER A 591 -21.12 -1.20 2.17
C SER A 591 -19.96 -0.62 2.98
N THR A 592 -19.30 -1.46 3.79
CA THR A 592 -18.19 -1.07 4.66
C THR A 592 -17.00 -2.02 4.48
N LEU A 593 -15.79 -1.47 4.41
CA LEU A 593 -14.53 -2.20 4.42
C LEU A 593 -13.61 -1.62 5.49
N SER A 594 -12.89 -2.49 6.21
CA SER A 594 -11.88 -2.05 7.18
C SER A 594 -10.56 -1.75 6.47
N SER A 595 -10.04 -0.53 6.65
CA SER A 595 -8.71 -0.11 6.20
C SER A 595 -7.91 0.38 7.39
N ASP A 596 -6.72 -0.17 7.61
CA ASP A 596 -5.84 0.17 8.75
C ASP A 596 -6.57 0.15 10.12
N GLY A 597 -7.54 -0.75 10.28
CA GLY A 597 -8.36 -0.90 11.49
C GLY A 597 -9.58 0.03 11.58
N ILE A 598 -9.86 0.83 10.55
CA ILE A 598 -10.98 1.78 10.51
C ILE A 598 -12.02 1.34 9.47
N ASN A 599 -13.25 1.14 9.92
CA ASN A 599 -14.40 0.87 9.05
C ASN A 599 -14.70 2.10 8.19
N THR A 600 -14.67 1.93 6.87
CA THR A 600 -14.87 2.99 5.88
C THR A 600 -15.94 2.58 4.88
N ALA A 601 -16.80 3.53 4.49
CA ALA A 601 -17.80 3.32 3.45
C ALA A 601 -17.17 3.06 2.07
N VAL A 602 -17.69 2.06 1.36
CA VAL A 602 -17.20 1.57 0.06
C VAL A 602 -18.36 1.14 -0.83
N GLY A 603 -18.18 1.18 -2.15
CA GLY A 603 -19.18 0.77 -3.13
C GLY A 603 -20.41 1.68 -3.12
N GLY A 604 -21.58 1.08 -3.35
CA GLY A 604 -22.83 1.79 -3.58
C GLY A 604 -23.02 2.14 -5.05
N ALA A 605 -24.24 1.94 -5.54
CA ALA A 605 -24.49 1.86 -6.96
C ALA A 605 -24.15 3.15 -7.73
N ALA A 606 -24.50 4.31 -7.15
CA ALA A 606 -24.24 5.60 -7.77
C ALA A 606 -22.75 5.98 -7.75
N ILE A 607 -22.00 5.52 -6.76
CA ILE A 607 -20.55 5.72 -6.68
C ILE A 607 -19.86 4.88 -7.75
N LEU A 608 -20.28 3.62 -7.89
CA LEU A 608 -19.78 2.71 -8.92
C LEU A 608 -20.02 3.25 -10.33
N GLY A 609 -21.21 3.80 -10.61
CA GLY A 609 -21.50 4.42 -11.92
C GLY A 609 -20.49 5.50 -12.30
N THR A 610 -20.18 6.40 -11.37
CA THR A 610 -19.14 7.43 -11.57
C THR A 610 -17.76 6.82 -11.76
N MET A 611 -17.37 5.86 -10.91
CA MET A 611 -16.04 5.26 -10.98
C MET A 611 -15.82 4.43 -12.25
N PHE A 612 -16.83 3.70 -12.72
CA PHE A 612 -16.78 2.99 -14.01
C PHE A 612 -16.58 3.97 -15.18
N ALA A 613 -17.28 5.10 -15.17
CA ALA A 613 -17.12 6.14 -16.18
C ALA A 613 -15.71 6.77 -16.14
N GLU A 614 -15.18 7.04 -14.93
CA GLU A 614 -13.83 7.57 -14.74
C GLU A 614 -12.75 6.61 -15.25
N ASP A 615 -12.79 5.32 -14.87
CA ASP A 615 -11.82 4.32 -15.33
C ASP A 615 -11.93 4.06 -16.84
N ALA A 616 -13.15 3.99 -17.39
CA ALA A 616 -13.35 3.85 -18.83
C ALA A 616 -12.77 5.05 -19.60
N ALA A 617 -12.93 6.28 -19.09
CA ALA A 617 -12.38 7.48 -19.71
C ALA A 617 -10.85 7.59 -19.57
N ALA A 618 -10.27 6.99 -18.52
CA ALA A 618 -8.82 7.01 -18.27
C ALA A 618 -8.02 6.01 -19.14
N LEU A 619 -8.71 5.12 -19.86
CA LEU A 619 -8.13 4.06 -20.68
C LEU A 619 -8.41 4.26 -22.19
N PRO A 620 -7.58 3.71 -23.09
CA PRO A 620 -7.77 3.90 -24.53
C PRO A 620 -8.97 3.12 -25.09
N GLY A 621 -9.85 3.83 -25.81
CA GLY A 621 -10.99 3.23 -26.52
C GLY A 621 -12.18 2.91 -25.61
N PRO A 622 -13.26 2.32 -26.15
CA PRO A 622 -14.39 1.90 -25.34
C PRO A 622 -14.02 0.75 -24.40
N ALA A 623 -14.62 0.72 -23.22
CA ALA A 623 -14.54 -0.39 -22.28
C ALA A 623 -15.81 -1.25 -22.36
N LEU A 624 -15.68 -2.55 -22.09
CA LEU A 624 -16.84 -3.40 -21.80
C LEU A 624 -17.06 -3.46 -20.29
N LEU A 625 -18.30 -3.30 -19.84
CA LEU A 625 -18.70 -3.57 -18.46
C LEU A 625 -19.33 -4.97 -18.39
N LEU A 626 -18.61 -5.92 -17.79
CA LEU A 626 -19.02 -7.31 -17.70
C LEU A 626 -19.24 -7.72 -16.24
N ALA A 627 -20.17 -8.65 -16.01
CA ALA A 627 -20.39 -9.25 -14.71
C ALA A 627 -20.28 -10.78 -14.71
N ALA A 628 -19.79 -11.34 -13.60
CA ALA A 628 -19.68 -12.78 -13.38
C ALA A 628 -20.85 -13.38 -12.57
N GLY A 629 -22.06 -12.83 -12.71
CA GLY A 629 -23.26 -13.34 -12.02
C GLY A 629 -23.33 -12.97 -10.53
N ASP A 630 -24.38 -13.46 -9.87
CA ASP A 630 -24.80 -13.07 -8.51
C ASP A 630 -24.97 -11.55 -8.37
N ASN A 631 -25.50 -10.94 -9.42
CA ASN A 631 -25.83 -9.54 -9.45
C ASN A 631 -27.05 -9.22 -8.58
N VAL A 632 -27.92 -10.21 -8.42
CA VAL A 632 -29.12 -10.20 -7.58
C VAL A 632 -29.08 -11.33 -6.55
N GLY A 633 -30.10 -11.41 -5.70
CA GLY A 633 -30.15 -12.39 -4.62
C GLY A 633 -29.12 -12.13 -3.52
N ALA A 634 -29.31 -12.78 -2.37
CA ALA A 634 -28.61 -12.45 -1.12
C ALA A 634 -28.60 -10.95 -0.76
N SER A 635 -29.59 -10.18 -1.25
CA SER A 635 -29.50 -8.72 -1.34
C SER A 635 -29.98 -7.99 -0.09
N PRO A 636 -29.50 -6.76 0.17
CA PRO A 636 -30.06 -5.91 1.20
C PRO A 636 -31.54 -5.57 0.96
N ALA A 637 -32.21 -5.10 2.01
CA ALA A 637 -33.66 -4.88 2.01
C ALA A 637 -34.16 -3.95 0.90
N ASN A 638 -33.38 -2.94 0.51
CA ASN A 638 -33.76 -1.99 -0.55
C ASN A 638 -33.73 -2.60 -1.97
N SER A 639 -33.11 -3.76 -2.16
CA SER A 639 -33.19 -4.52 -3.41
C SER A 639 -34.09 -5.75 -3.24
N GLY A 640 -33.82 -6.57 -2.21
CA GLY A 640 -34.46 -7.88 -2.04
C GLY A 640 -35.97 -7.82 -1.86
N LEU A 641 -36.49 -6.84 -1.11
CA LEU A 641 -37.94 -6.65 -0.94
C LEU A 641 -38.66 -6.23 -2.23
N LEU A 642 -37.91 -5.62 -3.16
CA LEU A 642 -38.40 -5.16 -4.46
C LEU A 642 -38.08 -6.17 -5.57
N GLN A 643 -37.88 -7.42 -5.17
CA GLN A 643 -37.56 -8.52 -6.06
C GLN A 643 -36.29 -8.30 -6.90
N ASP A 644 -35.35 -7.49 -6.42
CA ASP A 644 -34.11 -7.08 -7.11
C ASP A 644 -34.30 -6.37 -8.47
N MET A 645 -35.52 -5.92 -8.78
CA MET A 645 -35.75 -5.09 -9.97
C MET A 645 -34.92 -3.79 -9.97
N PRO A 646 -34.72 -3.10 -8.84
CA PRO A 646 -33.84 -1.94 -8.81
C PRO A 646 -32.38 -2.25 -9.15
N ALA A 647 -31.88 -3.46 -8.84
CA ALA A 647 -30.53 -3.85 -9.21
C ALA A 647 -30.38 -3.95 -10.73
N ILE A 648 -31.34 -4.59 -11.42
CA ILE A 648 -31.37 -4.65 -12.89
C ILE A 648 -31.48 -3.24 -13.50
N ASP A 649 -32.28 -2.35 -12.91
CA ASP A 649 -32.40 -0.95 -13.36
C ASP A 649 -31.08 -0.18 -13.22
N VAL A 650 -30.35 -0.41 -12.13
CA VAL A 650 -29.01 0.14 -11.92
C VAL A 650 -28.03 -0.37 -12.96
N GLU A 651 -28.04 -1.67 -13.27
CA GLU A 651 -27.15 -2.27 -14.26
C GLU A 651 -27.42 -1.77 -15.69
N ASN A 652 -28.69 -1.56 -16.03
CA ASN A 652 -29.09 -0.90 -17.25
C ASN A 652 -28.55 0.55 -17.29
N ALA A 653 -28.64 1.28 -16.18
CA ALA A 653 -28.16 2.66 -16.09
C ALA A 653 -26.62 2.77 -16.16
N TRP A 654 -25.89 1.78 -15.64
CA TRP A 654 -24.44 1.68 -15.83
C TRP A 654 -24.05 1.35 -17.28
N GLY A 655 -24.96 0.75 -18.06
CA GLY A 655 -24.66 0.24 -19.39
C GLY A 655 -23.92 -1.08 -19.36
N MET A 656 -24.29 -2.00 -18.47
CA MET A 656 -23.76 -3.37 -18.44
C MET A 656 -23.87 -4.02 -19.83
N ASP A 657 -22.81 -4.68 -20.29
CA ASP A 657 -22.74 -5.25 -21.64
C ASP A 657 -23.22 -6.71 -21.71
N ALA A 658 -22.88 -7.49 -20.67
CA ALA A 658 -23.31 -8.87 -20.45
C ALA A 658 -22.98 -9.34 -19.02
N THR A 659 -23.72 -10.34 -18.54
CA THR A 659 -23.43 -11.04 -17.27
C THR A 659 -23.50 -12.56 -17.45
N SER A 660 -22.77 -13.34 -16.66
CA SER A 660 -23.09 -14.77 -16.49
C SER A 660 -24.26 -14.97 -15.52
N TYR A 661 -24.82 -16.17 -15.50
CA TYR A 661 -25.70 -16.56 -14.39
C TYR A 661 -24.83 -17.00 -13.21
N GLY A 662 -25.07 -16.44 -12.04
CA GLY A 662 -24.66 -16.99 -10.77
C GLY A 662 -25.73 -17.88 -10.15
N ASN A 663 -25.45 -18.41 -8.97
CA ASN A 663 -26.42 -19.24 -8.28
C ASN A 663 -27.59 -18.42 -7.72
N HIS A 664 -27.35 -17.20 -7.23
CA HIS A 664 -28.34 -16.37 -6.56
C HIS A 664 -29.37 -15.75 -7.54
N GLU A 665 -29.10 -15.75 -8.86
CA GLU A 665 -30.13 -15.53 -9.88
C GLU A 665 -31.28 -16.54 -9.81
N PHE A 666 -31.03 -17.74 -9.25
CA PHE A 666 -32.02 -18.81 -9.13
C PHE A 666 -32.69 -18.91 -7.76
N ASP A 667 -32.34 -18.07 -6.77
CA ASP A 667 -32.85 -18.17 -5.38
C ASP A 667 -34.38 -18.32 -5.29
N TYR A 668 -35.10 -17.56 -6.13
CA TYR A 668 -36.56 -17.52 -6.16
C TYR A 668 -37.15 -18.22 -7.40
N GLY A 669 -36.33 -19.00 -8.10
CA GLY A 669 -36.70 -19.83 -9.23
C GLY A 669 -36.86 -19.09 -10.57
N LEU A 670 -37.06 -19.90 -11.62
CA LEU A 670 -37.00 -19.47 -13.02
C LEU A 670 -37.96 -18.31 -13.37
N ALA A 671 -39.13 -18.23 -12.74
CA ALA A 671 -40.09 -17.16 -13.06
C ALA A 671 -39.55 -15.76 -12.73
N ARG A 672 -38.81 -15.60 -11.62
CA ARG A 672 -38.20 -14.32 -11.24
C ARG A 672 -36.99 -14.02 -12.14
N LEU A 673 -36.15 -15.02 -12.40
CA LEU A 673 -35.03 -14.90 -13.34
C LEU A 673 -35.48 -14.40 -14.72
N LEU A 674 -36.53 -15.01 -15.31
CA LEU A 674 -37.05 -14.58 -16.61
C LEU A 674 -37.62 -13.15 -16.57
N ALA A 675 -38.15 -12.71 -15.42
CA ALA A 675 -38.60 -11.33 -15.24
C ALA A 675 -37.42 -10.35 -15.18
N HIS A 676 -36.31 -10.72 -14.55
CA HIS A 676 -35.05 -9.96 -14.58
C HIS A 676 -34.50 -9.86 -16.00
N GLN A 677 -34.43 -10.96 -16.74
CA GLN A 677 -33.99 -10.97 -18.13
C GLN A 677 -34.87 -10.10 -19.04
N ALA A 678 -36.19 -10.12 -18.83
CA ALA A 678 -37.10 -9.26 -19.59
C ALA A 678 -36.93 -7.77 -19.26
N ARG A 679 -36.32 -7.45 -18.12
CA ARG A 679 -36.04 -6.08 -17.67
C ARG A 679 -34.64 -5.60 -18.08
N ALA A 680 -33.68 -6.50 -18.24
CA ALA A 680 -32.31 -6.19 -18.58
C ALA A 680 -32.14 -5.79 -20.07
N ASP A 681 -31.31 -4.78 -20.32
CA ASP A 681 -30.90 -4.35 -21.67
C ASP A 681 -29.67 -5.14 -22.19
N PHE A 682 -29.21 -6.12 -21.39
CA PHE A 682 -28.03 -6.95 -21.64
C PHE A 682 -28.36 -8.44 -21.48
N PRO A 683 -27.62 -9.33 -22.18
CA PRO A 683 -27.87 -10.77 -22.10
C PRO A 683 -27.22 -11.40 -20.87
N PHE A 684 -27.87 -12.47 -20.40
CA PHE A 684 -27.30 -13.41 -19.44
C PHE A 684 -26.74 -14.61 -20.19
N LEU A 685 -25.49 -14.97 -19.90
CA LEU A 685 -24.70 -15.93 -20.66
C LEU A 685 -24.40 -17.21 -19.86
N ALA A 686 -24.65 -18.39 -20.45
CA ALA A 686 -24.19 -19.69 -19.95
C ALA A 686 -24.12 -20.75 -21.05
N VAL A 687 -22.97 -21.43 -21.16
CA VAL A 687 -22.77 -22.57 -22.07
C VAL A 687 -23.21 -23.92 -21.49
N ASN A 688 -23.40 -23.99 -20.17
CA ASN A 688 -23.54 -25.22 -19.41
C ASN A 688 -24.90 -25.42 -18.74
N ILE A 689 -25.88 -24.53 -18.99
CA ILE A 689 -27.28 -24.74 -18.58
C ILE A 689 -28.02 -25.48 -19.69
N VAL A 690 -28.60 -26.63 -19.37
CA VAL A 690 -29.43 -27.41 -20.29
C VAL A 690 -30.76 -27.79 -19.66
N ASP A 691 -31.78 -28.01 -20.49
CA ASP A 691 -33.01 -28.65 -20.06
C ASP A 691 -32.73 -30.12 -19.68
N ALA A 692 -33.15 -30.52 -18.48
CA ALA A 692 -32.83 -31.82 -17.89
C ALA A 692 -33.42 -33.01 -18.65
N VAL A 693 -34.44 -32.80 -19.51
CA VAL A 693 -35.12 -33.86 -20.27
C VAL A 693 -34.51 -34.01 -21.66
N THR A 694 -34.28 -32.90 -22.34
CA THR A 694 -33.83 -32.86 -23.73
C THR A 694 -32.31 -32.80 -23.87
N GLY A 695 -31.61 -32.30 -22.85
CA GLY A 695 -30.15 -32.04 -22.89
C GLY A 695 -29.76 -30.89 -23.80
N LEU A 696 -30.73 -30.09 -24.27
CA LEU A 696 -30.50 -28.93 -25.13
C LEU A 696 -30.45 -27.64 -24.29
N THR A 697 -29.69 -26.66 -24.75
CA THR A 697 -29.70 -25.30 -24.18
C THR A 697 -31.10 -24.70 -24.35
N PRO A 698 -31.73 -24.19 -23.27
CA PRO A 698 -33.04 -23.55 -23.37
C PRO A 698 -33.00 -22.30 -24.26
N ASP A 699 -34.10 -21.99 -24.96
CA ASP A 699 -34.17 -20.85 -25.90
C ASP A 699 -33.94 -19.46 -25.25
N TRP A 700 -34.11 -19.36 -23.93
CA TRP A 700 -33.88 -18.14 -23.14
C TRP A 700 -32.44 -18.00 -22.63
N VAL A 701 -31.60 -19.02 -22.82
CA VAL A 701 -30.18 -19.00 -22.45
C VAL A 701 -29.35 -18.66 -23.68
N HIS A 702 -28.53 -17.61 -23.56
CA HIS A 702 -27.50 -17.28 -24.55
C HIS A 702 -26.16 -17.89 -24.12
N THR A 703 -25.37 -18.45 -25.04
CA THR A 703 -24.07 -19.06 -24.71
C THR A 703 -22.93 -18.04 -24.70
N SER A 704 -22.90 -17.17 -25.70
CA SER A 704 -21.90 -16.12 -25.88
C SER A 704 -22.46 -14.89 -26.60
N LYS A 705 -21.72 -13.78 -26.57
CA LYS A 705 -21.97 -12.57 -27.36
C LYS A 705 -20.67 -12.00 -27.89
N VAL A 706 -20.66 -11.55 -29.15
CA VAL A 706 -19.50 -10.91 -29.78
C VAL A 706 -19.67 -9.40 -29.77
N PHE A 707 -18.68 -8.70 -29.22
CA PHE A 707 -18.59 -7.24 -29.17
C PHE A 707 -17.49 -6.73 -30.11
N GLU A 708 -17.61 -5.49 -30.56
CA GLU A 708 -16.55 -4.81 -31.30
C GLU A 708 -15.97 -3.68 -30.44
N VAL A 709 -14.73 -3.87 -29.98
CA VAL A 709 -14.03 -2.95 -29.07
C VAL A 709 -12.76 -2.49 -29.76
N ASN A 710 -12.62 -1.18 -30.01
CA ASN A 710 -11.42 -0.62 -30.67
C ASN A 710 -11.07 -1.32 -32.02
N GLY A 711 -12.09 -1.77 -32.76
CA GLY A 711 -11.94 -2.54 -33.99
C GLY A 711 -11.34 -3.95 -33.81
N VAL A 712 -11.52 -4.54 -32.63
CA VAL A 712 -11.24 -5.94 -32.28
C VAL A 712 -12.57 -6.63 -31.97
N LYS A 713 -12.77 -7.85 -32.47
CA LYS A 713 -13.92 -8.69 -32.10
C LYS A 713 -13.60 -9.45 -30.81
N VAL A 714 -14.35 -9.19 -29.76
CA VAL A 714 -14.21 -9.82 -28.45
C VAL A 714 -15.40 -10.75 -28.25
N GLY A 715 -15.15 -12.06 -28.11
CA GLY A 715 -16.18 -13.05 -27.79
C GLY A 715 -16.29 -13.22 -26.28
N VAL A 716 -17.44 -12.88 -25.70
CA VAL A 716 -17.71 -13.10 -24.28
C VAL A 716 -18.51 -14.39 -24.13
N ILE A 717 -17.94 -15.38 -23.45
CA ILE A 717 -18.53 -16.70 -23.20
C ILE A 717 -19.01 -16.74 -21.75
N GLY A 718 -20.26 -17.14 -21.49
CA GLY A 718 -20.75 -17.28 -20.13
C GLY A 718 -20.71 -18.71 -19.60
N ALA A 719 -20.52 -18.89 -18.30
CA ALA A 719 -20.76 -20.16 -17.62
C ALA A 719 -21.36 -19.95 -16.22
N ALA A 720 -22.30 -20.81 -15.86
CA ALA A 720 -22.91 -20.84 -14.53
C ALA A 720 -22.18 -21.85 -13.64
N LEU A 721 -22.33 -21.70 -12.32
CA LEU A 721 -21.80 -22.66 -11.36
C LEU A 721 -22.46 -24.05 -11.55
N GLU A 722 -21.65 -25.12 -11.59
CA GLU A 722 -22.18 -26.49 -11.72
C GLU A 722 -23.08 -26.86 -10.51
N ASN A 723 -22.70 -26.35 -9.34
CA ASN A 723 -23.22 -26.73 -8.04
C ASN A 723 -24.50 -25.95 -7.67
N THR A 724 -25.01 -25.07 -8.53
CA THR A 724 -26.16 -24.20 -8.23
C THR A 724 -27.34 -24.93 -7.58
N PRO A 725 -27.76 -26.14 -8.00
CA PRO A 725 -28.88 -26.85 -7.36
C PRO A 725 -28.67 -27.17 -5.86
N GLU A 726 -27.43 -27.23 -5.38
CA GLU A 726 -27.09 -27.44 -3.97
C GLU A 726 -27.08 -26.14 -3.16
N LEU A 727 -27.02 -24.98 -3.82
CA LEU A 727 -26.81 -23.67 -3.19
C LEU A 727 -28.06 -22.78 -3.14
N VAL A 728 -29.14 -23.19 -3.81
CA VAL A 728 -30.43 -22.49 -3.79
C VAL A 728 -31.52 -23.36 -3.17
N SER A 729 -32.69 -22.76 -2.88
CA SER A 729 -33.82 -23.52 -2.34
C SER A 729 -34.22 -24.70 -3.23
N ALA A 730 -34.55 -25.83 -2.60
CA ALA A 730 -34.94 -27.03 -3.29
C ALA A 730 -36.10 -26.78 -4.29
N GLY A 731 -35.90 -27.18 -5.55
CA GLY A 731 -36.86 -27.01 -6.63
C GLY A 731 -36.77 -25.69 -7.41
N ALA A 732 -35.95 -24.74 -6.99
CA ALA A 732 -35.80 -23.46 -7.69
C ALA A 732 -35.19 -23.62 -9.11
N THR A 733 -34.38 -24.65 -9.31
CA THR A 733 -33.77 -25.05 -10.60
C THR A 733 -34.49 -26.23 -11.26
N ALA A 734 -35.73 -26.55 -10.85
CA ALA A 734 -36.45 -27.72 -11.37
C ALA A 734 -36.56 -27.71 -12.91
N GLY A 735 -36.18 -28.83 -13.52
CA GLY A 735 -36.18 -28.99 -14.98
C GLY A 735 -34.87 -28.58 -15.67
N LEU A 736 -33.89 -28.05 -14.93
CA LEU A 736 -32.58 -27.68 -15.46
C LEU A 736 -31.49 -28.66 -14.99
N SER A 737 -30.42 -28.75 -15.76
CA SER A 737 -29.17 -29.39 -15.38
C SER A 737 -28.01 -28.46 -15.69
N PHE A 738 -27.05 -28.42 -14.78
CA PHE A 738 -25.84 -27.61 -14.87
C PHE A 738 -24.70 -28.58 -15.14
N LEU A 739 -24.10 -28.47 -16.32
CA LEU A 739 -23.04 -29.37 -16.77
C LEU A 739 -21.65 -28.82 -16.37
N PRO A 740 -20.61 -29.66 -16.35
CA PRO A 740 -19.24 -29.19 -16.19
C PRO A 740 -18.87 -28.14 -17.24
N ALA A 741 -18.28 -27.03 -16.80
CA ALA A 741 -18.09 -25.84 -17.64
C ALA A 741 -17.02 -26.03 -18.72
N VAL A 742 -15.88 -26.67 -18.39
CA VAL A 742 -14.68 -26.77 -19.24
C VAL A 742 -15.00 -27.24 -20.67
N GLU A 743 -15.60 -28.42 -20.81
CA GLU A 743 -15.88 -28.99 -22.14
C GLU A 743 -16.86 -28.14 -22.95
N ARG A 744 -17.79 -27.45 -22.27
CA ARG A 744 -18.77 -26.57 -22.90
C ARG A 744 -18.12 -25.28 -23.39
N ILE A 745 -17.22 -24.70 -22.58
CA ILE A 745 -16.42 -23.53 -22.95
C ILE A 745 -15.52 -23.87 -24.14
N LYS A 746 -14.85 -25.03 -24.14
CA LYS A 746 -14.00 -25.47 -25.26
C LYS A 746 -14.75 -25.51 -26.59
N VAL A 747 -15.97 -26.07 -26.60
CA VAL A 747 -16.81 -26.13 -27.80
C VAL A 747 -17.19 -24.74 -28.30
N GLU A 748 -17.63 -23.86 -27.39
CA GLU A 748 -18.02 -22.49 -27.75
C GLU A 748 -16.83 -21.66 -28.24
N SER A 749 -15.69 -21.79 -27.56
CA SER A 749 -14.42 -21.15 -27.93
C SER A 749 -13.98 -21.54 -29.33
N GLN A 750 -14.01 -22.85 -29.66
CA GLN A 750 -13.69 -23.35 -31.00
C GLN A 750 -14.66 -22.83 -32.06
N TRP A 751 -15.95 -22.74 -31.75
CA TRP A 751 -16.95 -22.19 -32.65
C TRP A 751 -16.68 -20.70 -32.94
N LEU A 752 -16.48 -19.89 -31.90
CA LEU A 752 -16.12 -18.46 -32.04
C LEU A 752 -14.82 -18.27 -32.83
N ALA A 753 -13.80 -19.09 -32.56
CA ALA A 753 -12.54 -19.08 -33.29
C ALA A 753 -12.75 -19.40 -34.79
N SER A 754 -13.65 -20.34 -35.12
CA SER A 754 -14.01 -20.66 -36.52
C SER A 754 -14.68 -19.48 -37.27
N LEU A 755 -15.26 -18.53 -36.52
CA LEU A 755 -15.83 -17.28 -37.05
C LEU A 755 -14.81 -16.13 -37.09
N GLY A 756 -13.55 -16.39 -36.72
CA GLY A 756 -12.47 -15.41 -36.66
C GLY A 756 -12.49 -14.54 -35.39
N VAL A 757 -13.24 -14.94 -34.35
CA VAL A 757 -13.24 -14.28 -33.03
C VAL A 757 -12.22 -14.99 -32.15
N ARG A 758 -11.00 -14.44 -32.11
CA ARG A 758 -9.86 -15.04 -31.41
C ARG A 758 -9.53 -14.40 -30.08
N VAL A 759 -10.05 -13.19 -29.80
CA VAL A 759 -9.96 -12.59 -28.47
C VAL A 759 -11.20 -13.00 -27.71
N GLN A 760 -11.03 -13.79 -26.63
CA GLN A 760 -12.16 -14.36 -25.89
C GLN A 760 -12.03 -14.17 -24.39
N VAL A 761 -13.12 -13.72 -23.78
CA VAL A 761 -13.28 -13.51 -22.34
C VAL A 761 -14.35 -14.47 -21.84
N VAL A 762 -14.05 -15.24 -20.80
CA VAL A 762 -15.06 -16.03 -20.09
C VAL A 762 -15.56 -15.23 -18.90
N VAL A 763 -16.87 -15.06 -18.79
CA VAL A 763 -17.53 -14.61 -17.55
C VAL A 763 -18.13 -15.85 -16.89
N ILE A 764 -17.66 -16.19 -15.69
CA ILE A 764 -18.04 -17.43 -15.01
C ILE A 764 -18.29 -17.20 -13.54
N HIS A 765 -19.39 -17.75 -13.05
CA HIS A 765 -19.69 -17.73 -11.63
C HIS A 765 -19.04 -18.91 -10.90
N GLU A 766 -17.71 -18.91 -10.85
CA GLU A 766 -16.88 -19.87 -10.12
C GLU A 766 -15.62 -19.14 -9.67
N GLY A 767 -14.99 -19.58 -8.58
CA GLY A 767 -13.86 -18.86 -7.98
C GLY A 767 -12.81 -19.76 -7.34
N ALA A 768 -11.85 -19.13 -6.66
CA ALA A 768 -10.75 -19.81 -6.00
C ALA A 768 -11.07 -20.06 -4.52
N ALA A 769 -10.70 -21.22 -3.99
CA ALA A 769 -10.88 -21.51 -2.56
C ALA A 769 -9.78 -20.87 -1.70
N LEU A 770 -8.56 -20.85 -2.23
CA LEU A 770 -7.35 -20.35 -1.57
C LEU A 770 -6.63 -19.35 -2.47
N GLY A 771 -5.81 -18.52 -1.84
CA GLY A 771 -4.90 -17.62 -2.53
C GLY A 771 -5.01 -16.16 -2.08
N ALA A 772 -3.92 -15.43 -2.30
CA ALA A 772 -3.83 -13.99 -2.12
C ALA A 772 -2.65 -13.46 -2.94
N ASN A 773 -2.81 -12.32 -3.61
CA ASN A 773 -1.69 -11.66 -4.28
C ASN A 773 -0.78 -10.96 -3.26
N ALA A 774 0.47 -10.69 -3.65
CA ALA A 774 1.38 -9.90 -2.84
C ALA A 774 0.92 -8.43 -2.80
N ILE A 775 0.55 -7.92 -1.62
CA ILE A 775 0.09 -6.54 -1.42
C ILE A 775 0.64 -5.97 -0.11
N ASN A 776 0.92 -4.66 -0.06
CA ASN A 776 1.41 -3.96 1.15
C ASN A 776 2.62 -4.66 1.82
N GLY A 777 3.51 -5.27 1.04
CA GLY A 777 4.70 -5.99 1.55
C GLY A 777 4.41 -7.39 2.12
N LEU A 778 3.17 -7.87 2.05
CA LEU A 778 2.82 -9.25 2.38
C LEU A 778 3.15 -10.15 1.17
N PRO A 779 3.75 -11.34 1.40
CA PRO A 779 3.99 -12.30 0.32
C PRO A 779 2.67 -12.84 -0.22
N ALA A 780 2.68 -13.25 -1.49
CA ALA A 780 1.55 -13.96 -2.09
C ALA A 780 1.33 -15.31 -1.40
N VAL A 781 0.08 -15.78 -1.42
CA VAL A 781 -0.32 -17.15 -1.08
C VAL A 781 -0.79 -17.81 -2.35
N ASP A 782 -0.30 -19.03 -2.61
CA ASP A 782 -0.62 -19.77 -3.83
C ASP A 782 -2.14 -19.90 -4.03
N TRP A 783 -2.58 -19.60 -5.25
CA TRP A 783 -3.96 -19.72 -5.66
C TRP A 783 -4.29 -21.18 -5.98
N ALA A 784 -5.41 -21.67 -5.46
CA ALA A 784 -5.90 -23.02 -5.73
C ALA A 784 -7.42 -23.08 -5.61
N GLY A 785 -8.02 -24.04 -6.33
CA GLY A 785 -9.46 -24.30 -6.33
C GLY A 785 -10.03 -24.33 -7.75
N PRO A 786 -11.35 -24.50 -7.88
CA PRO A 786 -12.01 -24.84 -9.14
C PRO A 786 -11.70 -23.90 -10.30
N ILE A 787 -11.64 -22.58 -10.08
CA ILE A 787 -11.36 -21.63 -11.16
C ILE A 787 -9.93 -21.75 -11.71
N VAL A 788 -8.96 -22.13 -10.87
CA VAL A 788 -7.57 -22.35 -11.28
C VAL A 788 -7.51 -23.60 -12.15
N ASP A 789 -8.15 -24.69 -11.71
CA ASP A 789 -8.24 -25.95 -12.46
C ASP A 789 -8.91 -25.73 -13.84
N ILE A 790 -10.02 -24.96 -13.87
CA ILE A 790 -10.70 -24.60 -15.12
C ILE A 790 -9.76 -23.80 -16.04
N ALA A 791 -9.03 -22.83 -15.50
CA ALA A 791 -8.09 -22.05 -16.30
C ALA A 791 -6.94 -22.93 -16.85
N GLU A 792 -6.42 -23.88 -16.07
CA GLU A 792 -5.42 -24.86 -16.51
C GLU A 792 -5.95 -25.76 -17.64
N ASP A 793 -7.21 -26.19 -17.54
CA ASP A 793 -7.83 -27.05 -18.55
C ASP A 793 -8.17 -26.30 -19.84
N LEU A 794 -8.27 -24.97 -19.82
CA LEU A 794 -8.59 -24.12 -20.98
C LEU A 794 -7.36 -23.62 -21.77
N GLN A 795 -6.15 -24.01 -21.38
CA GLN A 795 -4.91 -23.54 -22.03
C GLN A 795 -4.77 -23.93 -23.52
N ASP A 796 -5.55 -24.90 -24.00
CA ASP A 796 -5.59 -25.33 -25.40
C ASP A 796 -6.64 -24.59 -26.26
N THR A 797 -7.24 -23.53 -25.70
CA THR A 797 -8.27 -22.70 -26.36
C THR A 797 -7.73 -21.33 -26.77
N THR A 798 -8.60 -20.46 -27.28
CA THR A 798 -8.30 -19.03 -27.52
C THR A 798 -8.91 -18.13 -26.44
N VAL A 799 -9.15 -18.66 -25.24
CA VAL A 799 -9.55 -17.85 -24.08
C VAL A 799 -8.33 -17.10 -23.57
N ASP A 800 -8.46 -15.79 -23.38
CA ASP A 800 -7.37 -14.91 -22.93
C ASP A 800 -7.57 -14.45 -21.48
N MET A 801 -8.84 -14.38 -21.05
CA MET A 801 -9.22 -13.86 -19.74
C MET A 801 -10.43 -14.61 -19.20
N ILE A 802 -10.45 -14.82 -17.89
CA ILE A 802 -11.60 -15.29 -17.11
C ILE A 802 -11.92 -14.21 -16.07
N LEU A 803 -13.13 -13.65 -16.15
CA LEU A 803 -13.74 -12.88 -15.07
C LEU A 803 -14.54 -13.85 -14.21
N ALA A 804 -14.04 -14.08 -13.00
CA ALA A 804 -14.55 -15.02 -12.01
C ALA A 804 -15.49 -14.34 -11.00
N GLY A 805 -16.11 -15.13 -10.13
CA GLY A 805 -17.01 -14.68 -9.05
C GLY A 805 -17.18 -15.76 -7.97
N HIS A 806 -18.31 -15.75 -7.27
CA HIS A 806 -18.75 -16.76 -6.30
C HIS A 806 -18.01 -16.76 -4.96
N THR A 807 -16.68 -16.70 -4.98
CA THR A 807 -15.84 -16.92 -3.79
C THR A 807 -15.54 -15.65 -3.00
N HIS A 808 -15.85 -14.48 -3.56
CA HIS A 808 -15.71 -13.15 -2.96
C HIS A 808 -14.25 -12.84 -2.62
N LYS A 809 -13.33 -13.20 -3.50
CA LYS A 809 -11.89 -13.00 -3.32
C LYS A 809 -11.34 -12.06 -4.38
N VAL A 810 -10.36 -11.24 -3.99
CA VAL A 810 -9.59 -10.47 -4.97
C VAL A 810 -8.52 -11.35 -5.61
N SER A 811 -8.81 -11.88 -6.80
CA SER A 811 -7.84 -12.59 -7.62
C SER A 811 -7.37 -11.72 -8.79
N ASN A 812 -6.07 -11.76 -9.08
CA ASN A 812 -5.42 -11.14 -10.23
C ASN A 812 -4.16 -11.95 -10.52
N LEU A 813 -4.33 -13.04 -11.25
CA LEU A 813 -3.24 -13.98 -11.53
C LEU A 813 -3.26 -14.44 -12.98
N MET A 814 -2.08 -14.81 -13.48
CA MET A 814 -1.94 -15.52 -14.74
C MET A 814 -1.87 -17.01 -14.47
N VAL A 815 -2.81 -17.77 -15.02
CA VAL A 815 -2.75 -19.24 -15.08
C VAL A 815 -2.35 -19.59 -16.51
N GLY A 816 -1.10 -20.03 -16.69
CA GLY A 816 -0.50 -20.15 -18.01
C GLY A 816 -0.59 -18.83 -18.79
N ASN A 817 -1.36 -18.81 -19.87
CA ASN A 817 -1.58 -17.61 -20.70
C ASN A 817 -2.92 -16.90 -20.44
N ILE A 818 -3.72 -17.37 -19.48
CA ILE A 818 -5.06 -16.84 -19.18
C ILE A 818 -5.00 -15.95 -17.94
N LEU A 819 -5.47 -14.72 -18.06
CA LEU A 819 -5.65 -13.82 -16.92
C LEU A 819 -6.93 -14.20 -16.17
N VAL A 820 -6.84 -14.48 -14.88
CA VAL A 820 -8.00 -14.69 -13.99
C VAL A 820 -8.15 -13.48 -13.07
N THR A 821 -9.31 -12.84 -13.10
CA THR A 821 -9.64 -11.69 -12.26
C THR A 821 -10.93 -11.90 -11.49
N GLU A 822 -10.98 -11.44 -10.25
CA GLU A 822 -12.18 -11.43 -9.40
C GLU A 822 -12.11 -10.21 -8.46
N GLY A 823 -13.25 -9.56 -8.21
CA GLY A 823 -13.44 -8.62 -7.11
C GLY A 823 -13.88 -9.33 -5.83
N LEU A 824 -14.03 -8.59 -4.73
CA LEU A 824 -14.76 -9.07 -3.55
C LEU A 824 -16.24 -9.30 -3.92
N ASN A 825 -17.15 -8.57 -3.29
CA ASN A 825 -18.58 -8.65 -3.57
C ASN A 825 -19.23 -7.30 -3.25
N ALA A 826 -20.53 -7.18 -3.49
CA ALA A 826 -21.34 -6.03 -3.12
C ALA A 826 -20.84 -4.70 -3.71
N GLY A 827 -20.08 -4.78 -4.82
CA GLY A 827 -19.44 -3.63 -5.45
C GLY A 827 -18.37 -2.94 -4.59
N VAL A 828 -17.84 -3.60 -3.56
CA VAL A 828 -16.74 -3.07 -2.73
C VAL A 828 -15.47 -2.91 -3.54
N THR A 829 -15.21 -3.86 -4.44
CA THR A 829 -14.15 -3.78 -5.45
C THR A 829 -14.65 -4.27 -6.80
N TYR A 830 -14.01 -3.84 -7.87
CA TYR A 830 -14.19 -4.36 -9.22
C TYR A 830 -12.83 -4.46 -9.92
N SER A 831 -12.75 -5.26 -10.97
CA SER A 831 -11.54 -5.47 -11.76
C SER A 831 -11.51 -4.52 -12.97
N VAL A 832 -10.32 -4.05 -13.32
CA VAL A 832 -10.02 -3.27 -14.52
C VAL A 832 -8.91 -4.01 -15.25
N ALA A 833 -9.24 -4.60 -16.39
CA ALA A 833 -8.31 -5.37 -17.19
C ALA A 833 -8.03 -4.71 -18.53
N GLN A 834 -6.78 -4.86 -18.97
CA GLN A 834 -6.25 -4.37 -20.24
C GLN A 834 -5.72 -5.56 -21.03
N LEU A 835 -6.29 -5.82 -22.21
CA LEU A 835 -5.77 -6.78 -23.17
C LEU A 835 -5.12 -6.01 -24.32
N LEU A 836 -3.85 -6.30 -24.61
CA LEU A 836 -3.16 -5.74 -25.77
C LEU A 836 -3.22 -6.71 -26.93
N VAL A 837 -3.87 -6.30 -28.02
CA VAL A 837 -4.18 -7.16 -29.16
C VAL A 837 -3.34 -6.75 -30.38
N THR A 838 -2.72 -7.71 -31.06
CA THR A 838 -2.09 -7.49 -32.37
C THR A 838 -2.28 -8.68 -33.28
N GLY A 839 -2.46 -8.43 -34.57
CA GLY A 839 -2.81 -9.48 -35.54
C GLY A 839 -4.17 -10.15 -35.25
N GLY A 840 -4.97 -9.64 -34.30
CA GLY A 840 -6.21 -10.25 -33.83
C GLY A 840 -6.01 -11.35 -32.80
N ASP A 841 -4.95 -11.28 -32.00
CA ASP A 841 -4.62 -12.19 -30.89
C ASP A 841 -4.09 -11.38 -29.70
N VAL A 842 -4.29 -11.85 -28.47
CA VAL A 842 -3.79 -11.16 -27.26
C VAL A 842 -2.30 -11.47 -27.10
N VAL A 843 -1.47 -10.43 -26.95
CA VAL A 843 -0.03 -10.57 -26.66
C VAL A 843 0.32 -10.28 -25.22
N TRP A 844 -0.60 -9.65 -24.48
CA TRP A 844 -0.50 -9.45 -23.04
C TRP A 844 -1.86 -9.11 -22.45
N ALA A 845 -2.09 -9.60 -21.23
CA ALA A 845 -3.26 -9.31 -20.42
C ALA A 845 -2.79 -8.89 -19.01
N GLY A 846 -3.33 -7.80 -18.50
CA GLY A 846 -3.12 -7.34 -17.13
C GLY A 846 -4.45 -6.98 -16.48
N GLY A 847 -4.58 -7.25 -15.19
CA GLY A 847 -5.76 -6.92 -14.39
C GLY A 847 -5.35 -6.31 -13.06
N ALA A 848 -6.03 -5.22 -12.69
CA ALA A 848 -5.91 -4.59 -11.38
C ALA A 848 -7.30 -4.44 -10.76
N ASN A 849 -7.36 -4.44 -9.42
CA ASN A 849 -8.59 -4.18 -8.69
C ASN A 849 -8.67 -2.75 -8.21
N ARG A 850 -9.88 -2.20 -8.29
CA ARG A 850 -10.24 -0.89 -7.75
C ARG A 850 -11.06 -1.11 -6.49
N THR A 851 -10.65 -0.49 -5.39
CA THR A 851 -11.54 -0.36 -4.23
C THR A 851 -12.42 0.86 -4.44
N ALA A 852 -13.74 0.67 -4.35
CA ALA A 852 -14.72 1.72 -4.58
C ALA A 852 -14.87 2.65 -3.37
N TRP A 853 -13.80 3.33 -2.97
CA TRP A 853 -13.86 4.30 -1.87
C TRP A 853 -14.83 5.43 -2.21
N THR A 854 -15.81 5.67 -1.34
CA THR A 854 -16.82 6.73 -1.57
C THR A 854 -16.24 8.15 -1.41
N LEU A 855 -15.06 8.27 -0.81
CA LEU A 855 -14.39 9.51 -0.48
C LEU A 855 -14.14 10.38 -1.74
N GLY A 856 -14.79 11.54 -1.78
CA GLY A 856 -14.63 12.52 -2.85
C GLY A 856 -15.33 12.14 -4.17
N VAL A 857 -16.01 11.00 -4.25
CA VAL A 857 -16.70 10.59 -5.48
C VAL A 857 -18.07 11.25 -5.55
N ALA A 858 -18.38 11.87 -6.68
CA ALA A 858 -19.74 12.35 -6.94
C ALA A 858 -20.65 11.16 -7.24
N GLN A 859 -21.86 11.14 -6.70
CA GLN A 859 -22.85 10.11 -7.04
C GLN A 859 -23.39 10.33 -8.45
N ASP A 860 -23.46 9.28 -9.27
CA ASP A 860 -24.19 9.32 -10.55
C ASP A 860 -25.66 9.66 -10.27
N PRO A 861 -26.18 10.78 -10.78
CA PRO A 861 -27.52 11.26 -10.45
C PRO A 861 -28.64 10.37 -11.00
N ALA A 862 -28.43 9.70 -12.15
CA ALA A 862 -29.43 8.81 -12.74
C ALA A 862 -29.52 7.51 -11.93
N VAL A 863 -28.38 6.95 -11.55
CA VAL A 863 -28.32 5.77 -10.68
C VAL A 863 -28.84 6.10 -9.27
N GLN A 864 -28.45 7.24 -8.70
CA GLN A 864 -28.89 7.68 -7.38
C GLN A 864 -30.41 7.81 -7.31
N ALA A 865 -31.07 8.27 -8.37
CA ALA A 865 -32.54 8.34 -8.42
C ALA A 865 -33.21 6.96 -8.29
N ILE A 866 -32.60 5.90 -8.85
CA ILE A 866 -33.08 4.51 -8.71
C ILE A 866 -32.91 4.05 -7.26
N VAL A 867 -31.73 4.30 -6.68
CA VAL A 867 -31.42 3.97 -5.28
C VAL A 867 -32.37 4.69 -4.32
N ASP A 868 -32.63 5.97 -4.54
CA ASP A 868 -33.53 6.78 -3.70
C ASP A 868 -34.98 6.27 -3.78
N ALA A 869 -35.45 5.90 -4.97
CA ALA A 869 -36.79 5.32 -5.15
C ALA A 869 -36.93 4.00 -4.40
N ALA A 870 -35.96 3.09 -4.55
CA ALA A 870 -35.91 1.82 -3.84
C ALA A 870 -35.82 2.02 -2.32
N ASN A 871 -35.05 3.03 -1.89
CA ASN A 871 -34.94 3.40 -0.49
C ASN A 871 -36.25 3.98 0.07
N ALA A 872 -36.99 4.76 -0.69
CA ALA A 872 -38.26 5.32 -0.26
C ALA A 872 -39.34 4.23 -0.09
N GLU A 873 -39.41 3.27 -1.02
CA GLU A 873 -40.41 2.21 -1.01
C GLU A 873 -40.22 1.23 0.16
N THR A 874 -38.97 0.98 0.55
CA THR A 874 -38.62 0.03 1.62
C THR A 874 -38.41 0.68 2.99
N ALA A 875 -38.52 2.01 3.10
CA ALA A 875 -38.14 2.78 4.29
C ALA A 875 -38.85 2.33 5.59
N VAL A 876 -40.13 1.93 5.50
CA VAL A 876 -40.94 1.54 6.67
C VAL A 876 -40.31 0.38 7.43
N LEU A 877 -39.85 -0.65 6.71
CA LEU A 877 -39.18 -1.79 7.33
C LEU A 877 -37.70 -1.52 7.49
N ARG A 878 -37.02 -0.99 6.46
CA ARG A 878 -35.57 -0.81 6.49
C ARG A 878 -35.11 0.02 7.69
N ASN A 879 -35.78 1.14 7.97
CA ASN A 879 -35.35 2.09 9.00
C ASN A 879 -35.90 1.75 10.40
N GLN A 880 -36.61 0.64 10.57
CA GLN A 880 -37.16 0.27 11.87
C GLN A 880 -36.04 -0.16 12.82
N VAL A 881 -35.72 0.67 13.82
CA VAL A 881 -34.80 0.28 14.91
C VAL A 881 -35.43 -0.83 15.75
N ILE A 882 -34.69 -1.92 15.94
CA ILE A 882 -35.14 -3.12 16.68
C ILE A 882 -34.37 -3.36 17.98
N GLY A 883 -33.22 -2.71 18.16
CA GLY A 883 -32.38 -2.82 19.35
C GLY A 883 -31.06 -2.07 19.20
N MET A 884 -30.12 -2.33 20.10
CA MET A 884 -28.77 -1.77 20.08
C MET A 884 -27.73 -2.89 20.17
N GLN A 885 -26.49 -2.61 19.76
CA GLN A 885 -25.31 -3.45 20.00
C GLN A 885 -24.23 -2.71 20.78
N ALA A 886 -23.42 -3.47 21.53
CA ALA A 886 -22.30 -2.93 22.31
C ALA A 886 -20.95 -2.97 21.58
N VAL A 887 -20.84 -3.81 20.54
CA VAL A 887 -19.62 -4.05 19.73
C VAL A 887 -20.03 -4.37 18.29
N ASP A 888 -19.10 -4.28 17.34
CA ASP A 888 -19.32 -4.84 16.00
C ASP A 888 -19.57 -6.36 16.10
N ILE A 889 -20.60 -6.86 15.42
CA ILE A 889 -20.92 -8.29 15.32
C ILE A 889 -20.63 -8.74 13.90
N LYS A 890 -19.48 -9.40 13.72
CA LYS A 890 -18.92 -9.73 12.41
C LYS A 890 -19.03 -11.21 12.06
N ARG A 891 -19.16 -11.49 10.77
CA ARG A 891 -18.97 -12.82 10.19
C ARG A 891 -17.48 -13.11 10.02
N ASP A 892 -17.17 -14.37 9.74
CA ASP A 892 -15.87 -14.72 9.17
C ASP A 892 -15.96 -14.60 7.64
N PRO A 893 -15.24 -13.67 7.00
CA PRO A 893 -15.33 -13.47 5.56
C PRO A 893 -14.85 -14.69 4.77
N THR A 894 -13.98 -15.53 5.33
CA THR A 894 -13.55 -16.78 4.66
C THR A 894 -14.62 -17.86 4.70
N ARG A 895 -15.60 -17.74 5.62
CA ARG A 895 -16.62 -18.75 5.92
C ARG A 895 -16.01 -20.10 6.33
N LEU A 896 -14.83 -20.10 6.93
CA LEU A 896 -14.11 -21.31 7.37
C LEU A 896 -13.95 -21.39 8.89
N ASN A 897 -14.43 -20.39 9.64
CA ASN A 897 -14.25 -20.32 11.08
C ASN A 897 -15.55 -19.96 11.82
N GLU A 898 -15.55 -20.21 13.14
CA GLU A 898 -16.55 -19.68 14.06
C GLU A 898 -16.56 -18.14 13.99
N SER A 899 -17.76 -17.54 14.01
CA SER A 899 -17.91 -16.09 13.95
C SER A 899 -18.88 -15.55 15.00
N ALA A 900 -18.69 -14.29 15.41
CA ALA A 900 -19.59 -13.62 16.35
C ALA A 900 -21.04 -13.57 15.82
N MET A 901 -21.21 -13.29 14.52
CA MET A 901 -22.52 -13.31 13.86
C MET A 901 -23.16 -14.71 13.90
N GLY A 902 -22.38 -15.75 13.58
CA GLY A 902 -22.85 -17.13 13.64
C GLY A 902 -23.30 -17.56 15.02
N ASN A 903 -22.54 -17.17 16.05
CA ASN A 903 -22.89 -17.42 17.44
C ASN A 903 -24.20 -16.74 17.82
N MET A 904 -24.39 -15.46 17.47
CA MET A 904 -25.62 -14.72 17.76
C MET A 904 -26.86 -15.36 17.12
N VAL A 905 -26.79 -15.70 15.82
CA VAL A 905 -27.93 -16.31 15.12
C VAL A 905 -28.25 -17.70 15.67
N ALA A 906 -27.23 -18.51 15.95
CA ALA A 906 -27.44 -19.82 16.57
C ALA A 906 -28.02 -19.71 17.99
N ASP A 907 -27.59 -18.72 18.78
CA ASP A 907 -28.15 -18.45 20.12
C ASP A 907 -29.61 -18.01 20.04
N ALA A 908 -29.96 -17.14 19.08
CA ALA A 908 -31.34 -16.73 18.84
C ALA A 908 -32.25 -17.92 18.53
N MET A 909 -31.79 -18.84 17.69
CA MET A 909 -32.51 -20.08 17.37
C MET A 909 -32.67 -20.97 18.60
N LEU A 910 -31.61 -21.17 19.40
CA LEU A 910 -31.67 -22.04 20.57
C LEU A 910 -32.56 -21.46 21.67
N GLU A 911 -32.49 -20.16 21.92
CA GLU A 911 -33.29 -19.49 22.96
C GLU A 911 -34.79 -19.47 22.63
N LYS A 912 -35.16 -19.33 21.35
CA LYS A 912 -36.56 -19.32 20.90
C LYS A 912 -37.32 -20.59 21.28
N TYR A 913 -36.64 -21.73 21.36
CA TYR A 913 -37.27 -23.04 21.50
C TYR A 913 -36.79 -23.79 22.76
N PRO A 914 -37.46 -23.56 23.91
CA PRO A 914 -37.18 -24.30 25.13
C PRO A 914 -37.29 -25.83 24.93
N GLY A 915 -36.28 -26.58 25.37
CA GLY A 915 -36.25 -28.05 25.26
C GLY A 915 -35.60 -28.59 23.98
N ILE A 916 -35.02 -27.72 23.16
CA ILE A 916 -34.04 -28.10 22.13
C ILE A 916 -32.64 -28.14 22.75
N ASP A 917 -31.82 -29.08 22.30
CA ASP A 917 -30.47 -29.29 22.83
C ASP A 917 -29.43 -28.35 22.20
N ALA A 918 -29.55 -28.06 20.90
CA ALA A 918 -28.60 -27.24 20.15
C ALA A 918 -29.20 -26.61 18.88
N ALA A 919 -28.53 -25.57 18.37
CA ALA A 919 -28.83 -24.92 17.10
C ALA A 919 -27.67 -25.06 16.11
N TYR A 920 -28.00 -25.07 14.82
CA TYR A 920 -27.06 -25.30 13.73
C TYR A 920 -27.46 -24.48 12.50
N THR A 921 -26.58 -23.61 12.01
CA THR A 921 -26.79 -22.85 10.75
C THR A 921 -25.49 -22.78 9.95
N ASN A 922 -25.57 -22.65 8.62
CA ASN A 922 -24.42 -22.54 7.73
C ASN A 922 -23.92 -21.09 7.62
N SER A 923 -22.61 -20.89 7.52
CA SER A 923 -21.98 -19.58 7.31
C SER A 923 -22.45 -18.89 6.03
N GLY A 924 -22.79 -19.67 4.99
CA GLY A 924 -23.32 -19.17 3.71
C GLY A 924 -24.67 -18.46 3.84
N GLY A 925 -25.44 -18.76 4.88
CA GLY A 925 -26.69 -18.07 5.19
C GLY A 925 -26.51 -16.67 5.80
N LEU A 926 -25.30 -16.31 6.23
CA LEU A 926 -24.98 -15.05 6.90
C LEU A 926 -24.31 -14.08 5.89
N ARG A 927 -25.02 -13.01 5.49
CA ARG A 927 -24.63 -12.23 4.30
C ARG A 927 -24.04 -10.85 4.61
N ALA A 928 -24.28 -10.29 5.79
CA ALA A 928 -23.76 -8.99 6.21
C ALA A 928 -23.20 -9.00 7.63
N ASP A 929 -22.36 -8.02 7.94
CA ASP A 929 -21.91 -7.72 9.29
C ASP A 929 -22.80 -6.63 9.91
N LEU A 930 -22.89 -6.59 11.24
CA LEU A 930 -23.49 -5.48 11.97
C LEU A 930 -22.37 -4.61 12.56
N ASN A 931 -22.14 -3.44 11.98
CA ASN A 931 -21.09 -2.52 12.40
C ASN A 931 -21.68 -1.38 13.25
N MET A 932 -20.97 -0.94 14.29
CA MET A 932 -21.41 0.22 15.08
C MET A 932 -21.35 1.52 14.27
N SER A 933 -20.40 1.61 13.33
CA SER A 933 -20.18 2.79 12.50
C SER A 933 -19.55 2.43 11.14
N PRO A 934 -19.91 3.13 10.05
CA PRO A 934 -21.00 4.12 9.97
C PRO A 934 -22.40 3.46 10.02
N PRO A 935 -23.44 4.19 10.48
CA PRO A 935 -24.83 3.72 10.39
C PRO A 935 -25.26 3.56 8.92
N SER A 936 -26.15 2.61 8.65
CA SER A 936 -26.56 2.21 7.29
C SER A 936 -27.86 2.87 6.82
N ALA A 937 -28.73 3.32 7.72
CA ALA A 937 -30.05 3.88 7.41
C ALA A 937 -30.36 5.20 8.17
N GLY A 938 -29.35 5.85 8.73
CA GLY A 938 -29.46 7.15 9.43
C GLY A 938 -29.83 7.03 10.92
N GLU A 939 -29.81 5.82 11.46
CA GLU A 939 -29.93 5.50 12.88
C GLU A 939 -28.72 6.03 13.70
N ALA A 940 -28.86 6.02 15.03
CA ALA A 940 -27.77 6.38 15.92
C ALA A 940 -26.69 5.29 15.95
N VAL A 941 -25.44 5.67 16.23
CA VAL A 941 -24.31 4.74 16.37
C VAL A 941 -24.64 3.62 17.35
N GLY A 942 -24.52 2.38 16.90
CA GLY A 942 -24.82 1.17 17.67
C GLY A 942 -26.29 0.78 17.74
N GLU A 943 -27.22 1.54 17.15
CA GLU A 943 -28.58 1.02 16.89
C GLU A 943 -28.53 -0.03 15.78
N ILE A 944 -29.39 -1.05 15.88
CA ILE A 944 -29.60 -2.06 14.84
C ILE A 944 -30.98 -1.87 14.26
N THR A 945 -31.06 -1.83 12.94
CA THR A 945 -32.32 -1.77 12.19
C THR A 945 -32.77 -3.13 11.68
N TRP A 946 -34.06 -3.27 11.41
CA TRP A 946 -34.62 -4.45 10.75
C TRP A 946 -34.00 -4.67 9.37
N GLY A 947 -33.71 -3.58 8.63
CA GLY A 947 -33.05 -3.65 7.33
C GLY A 947 -31.65 -4.26 7.37
N GLU A 948 -30.89 -3.99 8.44
CA GLU A 948 -29.57 -4.60 8.63
C GLU A 948 -29.68 -6.09 8.94
N VAL A 949 -30.62 -6.51 9.79
CA VAL A 949 -30.85 -7.94 10.03
C VAL A 949 -31.35 -8.66 8.77
N PHE A 950 -32.12 -7.98 7.92
CA PHE A 950 -32.50 -8.51 6.61
C PHE A 950 -31.27 -8.74 5.74
N ALA A 951 -30.34 -7.78 5.71
CA ALA A 951 -29.07 -7.93 4.99
C ALA A 951 -28.21 -9.07 5.57
N VAL A 952 -28.34 -9.42 6.85
CA VAL A 952 -27.70 -10.63 7.41
C VAL A 952 -28.39 -11.91 6.93
N LEU A 953 -29.73 -11.95 6.93
CA LEU A 953 -30.56 -13.14 6.66
C LEU A 953 -31.59 -12.92 5.53
N PRO A 954 -31.17 -12.68 4.28
CA PRO A 954 -32.05 -12.18 3.21
C PRO A 954 -32.93 -13.25 2.54
N PHE A 955 -32.74 -14.53 2.87
CA PHE A 955 -33.34 -15.65 2.14
C PHE A 955 -34.76 -16.01 2.57
N ASN A 956 -35.30 -15.38 3.62
CA ASN A 956 -36.61 -15.74 4.19
C ASN A 956 -36.69 -17.24 4.59
N ASN A 957 -35.55 -17.78 5.05
CA ASN A 957 -35.46 -19.14 5.56
C ASN A 957 -36.30 -19.30 6.84
N ARG A 958 -36.93 -20.46 7.01
CA ARG A 958 -37.70 -20.81 8.21
C ARG A 958 -36.97 -21.85 9.05
N THR A 959 -37.21 -21.85 10.35
CA THR A 959 -36.63 -22.84 11.25
C THR A 959 -37.24 -24.22 11.04
N VAL A 960 -36.44 -25.27 11.27
CA VAL A 960 -36.89 -26.67 11.29
C VAL A 960 -36.29 -27.34 12.51
N ILE A 961 -37.12 -28.02 13.30
CA ILE A 961 -36.72 -28.70 14.52
C ILE A 961 -36.83 -30.20 14.32
N PHE A 962 -35.80 -30.96 14.65
CA PHE A 962 -35.78 -32.41 14.46
C PHE A 962 -34.83 -33.08 15.45
N THR A 963 -34.88 -34.40 15.53
CA THR A 963 -33.96 -35.21 16.32
C THR A 963 -33.05 -35.99 15.39
N LEU A 964 -31.74 -35.83 15.58
CA LEU A 964 -30.68 -36.46 14.81
C LEU A 964 -29.92 -37.46 15.69
N THR A 965 -29.51 -38.60 15.13
CA THR A 965 -28.61 -39.50 15.85
C THR A 965 -27.18 -38.95 15.82
N TYR A 966 -26.35 -39.37 16.77
CA TYR A 966 -24.94 -38.96 16.81
C TYR A 966 -24.23 -39.23 15.47
N GLU A 967 -24.46 -40.38 14.84
CA GLU A 967 -23.80 -40.75 13.59
C GLU A 967 -24.16 -39.77 12.46
N LYS A 968 -25.42 -39.33 12.39
CA LYS A 968 -25.86 -38.35 11.42
C LYS A 968 -25.42 -36.92 11.76
N LEU A 969 -25.24 -36.61 13.05
CA LEU A 969 -24.60 -35.36 13.46
C LEU A 969 -23.14 -35.31 13.02
N ILE A 970 -22.39 -36.40 13.17
CA ILE A 970 -21.01 -36.50 12.71
C ILE A 970 -20.93 -36.37 11.18
N GLU A 971 -21.84 -37.00 10.44
CA GLU A 971 -21.92 -36.84 8.98
C GLU A 971 -22.15 -35.38 8.57
N ALA A 972 -23.07 -34.68 9.24
CA ALA A 972 -23.35 -33.27 8.99
C ALA A 972 -22.16 -32.36 9.32
N LEU A 973 -21.51 -32.56 10.48
CA LEU A 973 -20.31 -31.81 10.88
C LEU A 973 -19.14 -32.06 9.93
N THR A 974 -18.95 -33.31 9.49
CA THR A 974 -17.93 -33.67 8.51
C THR A 974 -18.15 -32.97 7.17
N ASN A 975 -19.41 -32.90 6.70
CA ASN A 975 -19.77 -32.08 5.54
C ASN A 975 -19.42 -30.61 5.77
N GLY A 976 -19.85 -30.05 6.92
CA GLY A 976 -19.64 -28.65 7.25
C GLY A 976 -18.17 -28.24 7.30
N PHE A 977 -17.30 -29.08 7.86
CA PHE A 977 -15.86 -28.80 7.96
C PHE A 977 -15.06 -29.16 6.69
N SER A 978 -15.68 -29.81 5.71
CA SER A 978 -14.98 -30.21 4.48
C SER A 978 -14.29 -29.07 3.72
N PRO A 979 -14.81 -27.82 3.63
CA PRO A 979 -14.10 -26.71 2.98
C PRO A 979 -12.80 -26.31 3.67
N VAL A 980 -12.68 -26.57 4.98
CA VAL A 980 -11.46 -26.28 5.75
C VAL A 980 -10.34 -27.24 5.35
N CYS A 981 -10.68 -28.48 4.99
CA CYS A 981 -9.70 -29.53 4.67
C CYS A 981 -9.50 -29.76 3.17
N ASN A 982 -10.48 -29.39 2.33
CA ASN A 982 -10.45 -29.64 0.90
C ASN A 982 -10.71 -28.35 0.10
N PRO A 983 -9.68 -27.75 -0.53
CA PRO A 983 -9.83 -26.55 -1.33
C PRO A 983 -10.61 -26.75 -2.64
N ALA A 984 -10.97 -27.98 -3.02
CA ALA A 984 -11.91 -28.20 -4.10
C ALA A 984 -13.37 -27.87 -3.72
N ILE A 985 -13.65 -27.63 -2.43
CA ILE A 985 -14.99 -27.32 -1.92
C ILE A 985 -15.02 -25.86 -1.48
N ALA A 986 -15.48 -24.97 -2.35
CA ALA A 986 -15.54 -23.53 -2.11
C ALA A 986 -16.98 -23.04 -1.82
N THR A 987 -17.67 -23.62 -0.82
CA THR A 987 -19.07 -23.24 -0.47
C THR A 987 -19.22 -22.66 0.94
N GLY A 988 -20.40 -22.10 1.23
CA GLY A 988 -20.74 -21.54 2.54
C GLY A 988 -21.09 -22.55 3.63
N ARG A 989 -20.83 -23.86 3.43
CA ARG A 989 -21.36 -24.94 4.28
C ARG A 989 -20.79 -25.02 5.70
N PHE A 990 -19.75 -24.25 6.05
CA PHE A 990 -19.17 -24.27 7.39
C PHE A 990 -20.24 -24.00 8.47
N PRO A 991 -20.26 -24.77 9.57
CA PRO A 991 -21.32 -24.66 10.54
C PRO A 991 -21.06 -23.61 11.60
N GLN A 992 -22.11 -22.91 12.00
CA GLN A 992 -22.18 -22.08 13.19
C GLN A 992 -23.15 -22.76 14.16
N VAL A 993 -22.78 -22.86 15.43
CA VAL A 993 -23.49 -23.71 16.40
C VAL A 993 -23.79 -22.99 17.69
N SER A 994 -24.83 -23.44 18.40
CA SER A 994 -25.11 -23.10 19.80
C SER A 994 -25.55 -24.35 20.55
N GLY A 995 -25.23 -24.44 21.85
CA GLY A 995 -25.47 -25.65 22.66
C GLY A 995 -24.54 -26.82 22.34
N LEU A 996 -23.54 -26.61 21.46
CA LEU A 996 -22.49 -27.56 21.11
C LEU A 996 -21.11 -26.98 21.30
N LYS A 997 -20.17 -27.85 21.67
CA LYS A 997 -18.73 -27.66 21.46
C LYS A 997 -18.20 -28.77 20.57
N VAL A 998 -17.41 -28.44 19.55
CA VAL A 998 -16.90 -29.39 18.56
C VAL A 998 -15.40 -29.23 18.42
N GLU A 999 -14.69 -30.35 18.43
CA GLU A 999 -13.27 -30.45 18.06
C GLU A 999 -13.16 -31.31 16.80
N PHE A 1000 -12.36 -30.86 15.83
CA PHE A 1000 -12.11 -31.58 14.58
C PHE A 1000 -10.68 -31.34 14.08
N HIS A 1001 -10.17 -32.19 13.20
CA HIS A 1001 -8.92 -31.96 12.48
C HIS A 1001 -9.05 -32.36 11.01
N CYS A 1002 -8.05 -32.01 10.20
CA CYS A 1002 -7.96 -32.44 8.80
C CYS A 1002 -7.05 -33.67 8.67
N SER A 1003 -7.61 -34.77 8.18
CA SER A 1003 -6.85 -35.97 7.80
C SER A 1003 -6.76 -36.02 6.27
N GLY A 1004 -5.68 -35.44 5.74
CA GLY A 1004 -5.58 -35.14 4.31
C GLY A 1004 -6.70 -34.18 3.90
N LEU A 1005 -7.45 -34.52 2.84
CA LEU A 1005 -8.58 -33.74 2.34
C LEU A 1005 -9.90 -34.01 3.08
N THR A 1006 -9.88 -34.80 4.16
CA THR A 1006 -11.11 -35.19 4.88
C THR A 1006 -11.12 -34.56 6.27
N ALA A 1007 -12.23 -33.92 6.64
CA ALA A 1007 -12.46 -33.49 8.01
C ALA A 1007 -12.79 -34.69 8.89
N VAL A 1008 -12.20 -34.75 10.09
CA VAL A 1008 -12.48 -35.77 11.10
C VAL A 1008 -12.94 -35.07 12.36
N VAL A 1009 -14.16 -35.37 12.80
CA VAL A 1009 -14.70 -34.85 14.06
C VAL A 1009 -14.19 -35.71 15.21
N ASP A 1010 -13.42 -35.10 16.11
CA ASP A 1010 -12.77 -35.78 17.24
C ASP A 1010 -13.72 -35.93 18.41
N ASN A 1011 -14.38 -34.83 18.79
CA ASN A 1011 -15.25 -34.78 19.95
C ASN A 1011 -16.42 -33.82 19.71
N VAL A 1012 -17.58 -34.19 20.23
CA VAL A 1012 -18.77 -33.33 20.25
C VAL A 1012 -19.36 -33.35 21.65
N TRP A 1013 -19.48 -32.18 22.27
CA TRP A 1013 -20.15 -32.03 23.55
C TRP A 1013 -21.45 -31.25 23.39
N LYS A 1014 -22.47 -31.67 24.13
CA LYS A 1014 -23.71 -30.93 24.36
C LYS A 1014 -23.62 -30.11 25.63
N GLY A 1015 -24.02 -28.85 25.56
CA GLY A 1015 -24.13 -27.93 26.69
C GLY A 1015 -23.58 -26.54 26.35
N PRO A 1016 -23.79 -25.55 27.23
CA PRO A 1016 -23.20 -24.23 27.05
C PRO A 1016 -21.67 -24.30 27.20
N VAL A 1017 -20.91 -23.58 26.36
CA VAL A 1017 -19.43 -23.62 26.36
C VAL A 1017 -18.83 -23.25 27.72
N ALA A 1018 -19.42 -22.28 28.41
CA ALA A 1018 -19.00 -21.85 29.75
C ALA A 1018 -19.65 -22.65 30.91
N GLY A 1019 -20.35 -23.76 30.61
CA GLY A 1019 -21.03 -24.57 31.61
C GLY A 1019 -20.75 -26.07 31.48
N PRO A 1020 -21.57 -26.92 32.13
CA PRO A 1020 -21.32 -28.35 32.13
C PRO A 1020 -21.54 -28.93 30.72
N LEU A 1021 -20.46 -29.50 30.17
CA LEU A 1021 -20.45 -30.17 28.88
C LEU A 1021 -20.67 -31.67 29.06
N THR A 1022 -21.56 -32.25 28.25
CA THR A 1022 -21.83 -33.69 28.17
C THR A 1022 -21.29 -34.21 26.84
N LEU A 1023 -20.30 -35.09 26.88
CA LEU A 1023 -19.76 -35.72 25.67
C LEU A 1023 -20.83 -36.60 25.02
N LEU A 1024 -21.03 -36.44 23.71
CA LEU A 1024 -21.91 -37.27 22.91
C LEU A 1024 -21.11 -38.41 22.27
N GLY A 1025 -21.75 -39.58 22.13
CA GLY A 1025 -21.18 -40.75 21.46
C GLY A 1025 -22.21 -41.56 20.70
N THR A 1026 -21.75 -42.69 20.14
CA THR A 1026 -22.58 -43.62 19.35
C THR A 1026 -23.84 -44.04 20.11
N GLY A 1027 -25.00 -43.95 19.44
CA GLY A 1027 -26.30 -44.24 20.03
C GLY A 1027 -26.97 -43.09 20.78
N ASP A 1028 -26.27 -41.97 21.03
CA ASP A 1028 -26.90 -40.76 21.53
C ASP A 1028 -27.74 -40.08 20.43
N SER A 1029 -28.73 -39.28 20.85
CA SER A 1029 -29.53 -38.45 19.96
C SER A 1029 -29.56 -37.02 20.46
N ILE A 1030 -29.65 -36.08 19.53
CA ILE A 1030 -29.72 -34.65 19.83
C ILE A 1030 -30.94 -34.04 19.15
N ARG A 1031 -31.69 -33.22 19.90
CA ARG A 1031 -32.78 -32.41 19.35
C ARG A 1031 -32.22 -31.07 18.88
N LEU A 1032 -32.28 -30.81 17.59
CA LEU A 1032 -31.65 -29.68 16.91
C LEU A 1032 -32.69 -28.75 16.29
N VAL A 1033 -32.34 -27.47 16.21
CA VAL A 1033 -32.99 -26.50 15.32
C VAL A 1033 -32.01 -26.07 14.21
N THR A 1034 -32.46 -26.08 12.96
CA THR A 1034 -31.73 -25.57 11.80
C THR A 1034 -32.65 -24.71 10.91
N ASN A 1035 -32.18 -24.33 9.71
CA ASN A 1035 -32.99 -23.66 8.69
C ASN A 1035 -33.47 -24.63 7.60
N ASP A 1036 -34.58 -24.30 6.93
CA ASP A 1036 -35.22 -25.14 5.91
C ASP A 1036 -34.37 -25.42 4.67
N PHE A 1037 -33.49 -24.48 4.29
CA PHE A 1037 -32.47 -24.71 3.25
C PHE A 1037 -31.56 -25.90 3.61
N MET A 1038 -30.95 -25.89 4.80
CA MET A 1038 -30.10 -27.00 5.24
C MET A 1038 -30.89 -28.29 5.47
N TRP A 1039 -32.09 -28.20 6.04
CA TRP A 1039 -32.96 -29.36 6.26
C TRP A 1039 -33.29 -30.11 4.97
N THR A 1040 -33.48 -29.39 3.86
CA THR A 1040 -33.77 -29.97 2.54
C THR A 1040 -32.51 -30.45 1.80
N GLY A 1041 -31.34 -30.38 2.43
CA GLY A 1041 -30.08 -30.89 1.89
C GLY A 1041 -29.19 -29.82 1.23
N GLY A 1042 -29.57 -28.54 1.28
CA GLY A 1042 -28.74 -27.44 0.81
C GLY A 1042 -27.35 -27.44 1.45
N ASP A 1043 -26.33 -26.92 0.75
CA ASP A 1043 -24.92 -26.94 1.15
C ASP A 1043 -24.36 -28.37 1.42
N GLY A 1044 -25.00 -29.40 0.85
CA GLY A 1044 -24.62 -30.80 1.03
C GLY A 1044 -25.11 -31.43 2.35
N TYR A 1045 -26.02 -30.79 3.08
CA TYR A 1045 -26.54 -31.27 4.37
C TYR A 1045 -27.57 -32.41 4.26
N THR A 1046 -27.35 -33.37 3.35
CA THR A 1046 -28.27 -34.50 3.10
C THR A 1046 -28.52 -35.37 4.34
N ALA A 1047 -27.60 -35.36 5.30
CA ALA A 1047 -27.75 -36.05 6.58
C ALA A 1047 -28.97 -35.58 7.38
N PHE A 1048 -29.38 -34.31 7.23
CA PHE A 1048 -30.51 -33.75 7.97
C PHE A 1048 -31.85 -34.38 7.55
N ALA A 1049 -32.00 -34.81 6.30
CA ALA A 1049 -33.21 -35.49 5.83
C ALA A 1049 -33.50 -36.81 6.56
N ALA A 1050 -32.51 -37.40 7.24
CA ALA A 1050 -32.69 -38.58 8.10
C ALA A 1050 -33.25 -38.24 9.51
N GLY A 1051 -33.44 -36.95 9.81
CA GLY A 1051 -33.98 -36.47 11.07
C GLY A 1051 -35.38 -37.01 11.35
N THR A 1052 -35.65 -37.30 12.63
CA THR A 1052 -36.95 -37.78 13.12
C THR A 1052 -37.61 -36.74 14.02
N ASN A 1053 -38.88 -36.95 14.40
CA ASN A 1053 -39.62 -36.03 15.29
C ASN A 1053 -39.56 -34.56 14.82
N VAL A 1054 -39.84 -34.37 13.53
CA VAL A 1054 -39.68 -33.12 12.78
C VAL A 1054 -40.86 -32.18 13.03
N LEU A 1055 -40.56 -30.90 13.28
CA LEU A 1055 -41.52 -29.80 13.34
C LEU A 1055 -41.17 -28.78 12.24
N GLN A 1056 -42.06 -28.63 11.25
CA GLN A 1056 -41.94 -27.72 10.12
C GLN A 1056 -43.33 -27.36 9.52
N PRO A 1057 -43.49 -26.17 8.88
CA PRO A 1057 -42.54 -25.07 8.90
C PRO A 1057 -42.48 -24.43 10.30
N GLY A 1058 -41.28 -24.06 10.75
CA GLY A 1058 -41.09 -23.30 11.98
C GLY A 1058 -41.31 -21.81 11.80
N ASP A 1059 -40.72 -21.02 12.69
CA ASP A 1059 -40.78 -19.56 12.62
C ASP A 1059 -39.83 -19.01 11.53
N ASP A 1060 -40.06 -17.77 11.13
CA ASP A 1060 -39.15 -17.05 10.26
C ASP A 1060 -37.81 -16.79 10.99
N LEU A 1061 -36.69 -17.25 10.41
CA LEU A 1061 -35.39 -17.19 11.08
C LEU A 1061 -34.92 -15.75 11.32
N MET A 1062 -35.21 -14.86 10.38
CA MET A 1062 -34.91 -13.45 10.53
C MET A 1062 -35.68 -12.86 11.70
N GLN A 1063 -36.98 -13.11 11.80
CA GLN A 1063 -37.81 -12.63 12.91
C GLN A 1063 -37.37 -13.22 14.26
N VAL A 1064 -36.94 -14.48 14.30
CA VAL A 1064 -36.35 -15.09 15.51
C VAL A 1064 -35.12 -14.30 15.97
N THR A 1065 -34.27 -13.88 15.03
CA THR A 1065 -33.08 -13.07 15.32
C THR A 1065 -33.44 -11.65 15.75
N VAL A 1066 -34.44 -11.02 15.11
CA VAL A 1066 -34.97 -9.70 15.49
C VAL A 1066 -35.51 -9.72 16.93
N ASP A 1067 -36.31 -10.74 17.27
CA ASP A 1067 -36.85 -10.91 18.63
C ASP A 1067 -35.71 -11.01 19.66
N TYR A 1068 -34.68 -11.81 19.37
CA TYR A 1068 -33.51 -11.98 20.23
C TYR A 1068 -32.77 -10.66 20.46
N ILE A 1069 -32.47 -9.90 19.41
CA ILE A 1069 -31.82 -8.59 19.52
C ILE A 1069 -32.65 -7.64 20.40
N GLY A 1070 -33.98 -7.62 20.22
CA GLY A 1070 -34.87 -6.80 21.02
C GLY A 1070 -34.88 -7.18 22.51
N LEU A 1071 -34.83 -8.48 22.82
CA LEU A 1071 -34.78 -8.99 24.21
C LEU A 1071 -33.44 -8.72 24.90
N HIS A 1072 -32.33 -8.74 24.13
CA HIS A 1072 -30.97 -8.64 24.66
C HIS A 1072 -30.31 -7.28 24.40
N SER A 1073 -31.07 -6.25 24.04
CA SER A 1073 -30.54 -4.91 23.73
C SER A 1073 -29.94 -4.21 24.98
N PRO A 1074 -28.67 -3.74 24.96
CA PRO A 1074 -27.71 -3.86 23.86
C PRO A 1074 -27.09 -5.25 23.75
N VAL A 1075 -27.19 -5.86 22.55
CA VAL A 1075 -26.68 -7.21 22.29
C VAL A 1075 -25.15 -7.19 22.11
N SER A 1076 -24.50 -8.28 22.50
CA SER A 1076 -23.07 -8.50 22.26
C SER A 1076 -22.83 -9.97 21.93
N ALA A 1077 -22.04 -10.25 20.90
CA ALA A 1077 -21.63 -11.60 20.53
C ALA A 1077 -20.14 -11.64 20.21
N PHE A 1078 -19.50 -12.76 20.54
CA PHE A 1078 -18.05 -12.98 20.38
C PHE A 1078 -17.80 -14.41 19.90
N VAL A 1079 -16.59 -14.67 19.40
CA VAL A 1079 -16.10 -16.03 19.19
C VAL A 1079 -15.77 -16.64 20.55
N GLU A 1080 -16.31 -17.82 20.85
CA GLU A 1080 -16.25 -18.47 22.17
C GLU A 1080 -15.53 -19.82 22.15
N SER A 1081 -14.92 -20.19 21.02
CA SER A 1081 -14.32 -21.53 20.83
C SER A 1081 -15.35 -22.66 20.95
N ARG A 1082 -16.55 -22.42 20.39
CA ARG A 1082 -17.56 -23.46 20.12
C ARG A 1082 -17.04 -24.47 19.12
N ILE A 1083 -16.18 -24.05 18.20
CA ILE A 1083 -15.55 -24.90 17.19
C ILE A 1083 -14.04 -24.73 17.27
N VAL A 1084 -13.30 -25.83 17.42
CA VAL A 1084 -11.84 -25.82 17.54
C VAL A 1084 -11.24 -26.79 16.54
N GLN A 1085 -10.35 -26.28 15.69
CA GLN A 1085 -9.53 -27.11 14.81
C GLN A 1085 -8.28 -27.58 15.57
N GLY A 1086 -8.13 -28.90 15.72
CA GLY A 1086 -6.94 -29.55 16.25
C GLY A 1086 -5.75 -29.49 15.28
N PRO A 1087 -4.53 -29.79 15.78
CA PRO A 1087 -3.30 -29.74 15.00
C PRO A 1087 -3.22 -30.76 13.87
#